data_AF-A0A078HLU1-F1
#
_entry.id   AF-A0A078HLU1-F1
#
_cell.length_a   1.000
_cell.length_b   1.000
_cell.length_c   1.000
_cell.angle_alpha   90.00
_cell.angle_beta   90.00
_cell.angle_gamma   90.00
#
_symmetry.space_group_name_H-M   'P 1'
#
loop_
_entity.id
_entity.type
_entity.pdbx_description
1 polymer ?
#
loop_
_entity_poly.entity_id
_entity_poly.type
_entity_poly.pdbx_seq_one_letter_code
_entity_poly.pdbx_strand_id
1 'polypeptide(L)'
;MAQKCTIDQIKDVLSGLQSQLDAIQESKRDTVLDLQSELDAPTQSKKDNAVEKNEEPVEEKRPQTSSWWGRIREAVKKGFKVKKESSAYASDSVEGSQGGSRKSKRNPRQDEKDANLEILKLQIDIRQMKAAFEKLAHFQSNISKSLEIEVPSNKLRAILLKTDSAKSRARDLKEIRRKVLNLKSQIPLLLKKQSSIGLSVTDSQTSEENGQIIETGSDIFLPGLHVSDDFKDSSAFEEVVDKFEELEFTYMLCLLSFAVFPENKEVKKTMLMYWWIGEGYISYEDSENTVTRYLDEFSRKGLVEAVEDERKLKPGGYKMDPHVHAAVIYLASHKGLGLFDLYSKKMQASESHNVCLVQKSSLQPEAKASKMPLKDLNSVFNSSERYPDFTFKWFPEMDSLKVLYLGRWERTAKRHIEVESTEFLKDIKSLKSLRLASFQGISRIENLKKLPCSLPKLVILDLRACYNLEGLPEDIGSLESLIYLDVSECYMLDRMPREISRLKTLQVLKGFVISQSDNEKECAVKHLENLRKLSVTVNKYQFKVEDFMESLKDLKQLESLKIAWGARTETKKHGKGRQEDSGIGTSKLPSSLKKLELECYPEKEPPVWLNPKTLDKLEKLSIKGGNLSSFSDHPSNAENKCSVQILRLKYLHEFKAEWKDLHTLFPQLKLLEKFKCPEVAFCPTDGNGVWRSQP
;
A
#
# COMPACT_ATOMS: atom_id res chain seq x y z
N MET A 1 -5.39 -44.87 -20.81
CA MET A 1 -5.58 -43.88 -21.90
C MET A 1 -6.60 -42.86 -21.41
N ALA A 2 -6.15 -41.67 -21.00
CA ALA A 2 -7.05 -40.62 -20.53
C ALA A 2 -7.56 -39.84 -21.76
N GLN A 3 -8.87 -39.85 -21.96
CA GLN A 3 -9.53 -39.16 -23.06
C GLN A 3 -9.31 -37.65 -22.88
N LYS A 4 -8.56 -37.01 -23.80
CA LYS A 4 -8.33 -35.56 -23.79
C LYS A 4 -9.69 -34.86 -23.90
N CYS A 5 -10.08 -34.15 -22.84
CA CYS A 5 -11.27 -33.33 -22.83
C CYS A 5 -11.00 -32.01 -23.59
N THR A 6 -11.79 -31.68 -24.61
CA THR A 6 -11.61 -30.50 -25.48
C THR A 6 -12.30 -29.25 -24.92
N ILE A 7 -11.86 -28.05 -25.36
CA ILE A 7 -12.45 -26.75 -24.96
C ILE A 7 -13.98 -26.74 -25.15
N ASP A 8 -14.46 -27.41 -26.18
CA ASP A 8 -15.89 -27.50 -26.51
C ASP A 8 -16.67 -28.29 -25.45
N GLN A 9 -16.07 -29.33 -24.86
CA GLN A 9 -16.72 -30.12 -23.79
C GLN A 9 -16.86 -29.32 -22.49
N ILE A 10 -15.94 -28.40 -22.18
CA ILE A 10 -16.05 -27.51 -21.02
C ILE A 10 -17.06 -26.39 -21.29
N LYS A 11 -17.09 -25.85 -22.52
CA LYS A 11 -18.15 -24.93 -22.97
C LYS A 11 -19.52 -25.59 -22.89
N ASP A 12 -19.62 -26.87 -23.22
CA ASP A 12 -20.85 -27.65 -23.10
C ASP A 12 -21.25 -27.89 -21.65
N VAL A 13 -20.30 -28.14 -20.73
CA VAL A 13 -20.60 -28.26 -19.30
C VAL A 13 -21.08 -26.94 -18.71
N LEU A 14 -20.41 -25.82 -19.02
CA LEU A 14 -20.82 -24.50 -18.56
C LEU A 14 -22.13 -24.04 -19.19
N SER A 15 -22.35 -24.34 -20.48
CA SER A 15 -23.61 -24.04 -21.16
C SER A 15 -24.73 -24.94 -20.65
N GLY A 16 -24.45 -26.20 -20.35
CA GLY A 16 -25.40 -27.13 -19.72
C GLY A 16 -25.79 -26.70 -18.30
N LEU A 17 -24.85 -26.21 -17.50
CA LEU A 17 -25.12 -25.61 -16.19
C LEU A 17 -25.97 -24.34 -16.32
N GLN A 18 -25.67 -23.48 -17.29
CA GLN A 18 -26.45 -22.29 -17.58
C GLN A 18 -27.87 -22.65 -18.01
N SER A 19 -28.05 -23.56 -18.97
CA SER A 19 -29.36 -24.04 -19.42
C SER A 19 -30.15 -24.74 -18.30
N GLN A 20 -29.49 -25.46 -17.39
CA GLN A 20 -30.16 -26.04 -16.22
C GLN A 20 -30.63 -24.98 -15.22
N LEU A 21 -29.86 -23.92 -15.02
CA LEU A 21 -30.27 -22.76 -14.20
C LEU A 21 -31.43 -21.99 -14.85
N ASP A 22 -31.40 -21.84 -16.17
CA ASP A 22 -32.44 -21.16 -16.94
C ASP A 22 -33.76 -21.99 -16.97
N ALA A 23 -33.67 -23.31 -17.12
CA ALA A 23 -34.82 -24.22 -17.04
C ALA A 23 -35.50 -24.25 -15.64
N ILE A 24 -34.74 -23.99 -14.57
CA ILE A 24 -35.31 -23.85 -13.22
C ILE A 24 -36.09 -22.52 -13.09
N GLN A 25 -35.71 -21.48 -13.84
CA GLN A 25 -36.50 -20.24 -13.94
C GLN A 25 -37.76 -20.43 -14.80
N GLU A 26 -37.70 -21.25 -15.86
CA GLU A 26 -38.85 -21.52 -16.74
C GLU A 26 -39.89 -22.46 -16.11
N SER A 27 -39.48 -23.57 -15.48
CA SER A 27 -40.42 -24.51 -14.83
C SER A 27 -41.23 -23.88 -13.67
N LYS A 28 -40.76 -22.76 -13.11
CA LYS A 28 -41.46 -21.97 -12.09
C LYS A 28 -42.40 -20.90 -12.67
N ARG A 29 -42.27 -20.55 -13.95
CA ARG A 29 -43.27 -19.72 -14.66
C ARG A 29 -44.51 -20.53 -15.01
N ASP A 30 -44.34 -21.80 -15.36
CA ASP A 30 -45.46 -22.68 -15.72
C ASP A 30 -46.34 -23.03 -14.52
N THR A 31 -45.79 -23.07 -13.29
CA THR A 31 -46.58 -23.28 -12.07
C THR A 31 -47.46 -22.08 -11.68
N VAL A 32 -47.20 -20.90 -12.24
CA VAL A 32 -47.99 -19.68 -11.99
C VAL A 32 -49.12 -19.53 -13.02
N LEU A 33 -48.99 -20.14 -14.21
CA LEU A 33 -50.00 -20.07 -15.26
C LEU A 33 -51.18 -21.03 -15.03
N ASP A 34 -51.00 -22.10 -14.25
CA ASP A 34 -52.07 -23.05 -13.88
C ASP A 34 -53.05 -22.53 -12.80
N LEU A 35 -52.74 -21.39 -12.15
CA LEU A 35 -53.62 -20.75 -11.16
C LEU A 35 -54.44 -19.59 -11.73
N GLN A 36 -54.34 -19.34 -13.04
CA GLN A 36 -54.93 -18.17 -13.70
C GLN A 36 -56.14 -18.52 -14.61
N SER A 37 -56.70 -19.72 -14.51
CA SER A 37 -57.85 -20.18 -15.32
C SER A 37 -59.19 -20.20 -14.57
N GLU A 38 -59.24 -19.83 -13.30
CA GLU A 38 -60.48 -19.62 -12.54
C GLU A 38 -60.55 -18.17 -12.09
N LEU A 39 -61.22 -17.30 -12.87
CA LEU A 39 -61.97 -16.09 -12.46
C LEU A 39 -62.10 -15.12 -13.65
N ASP A 40 -62.86 -15.51 -14.68
CA ASP A 40 -63.42 -14.58 -15.66
C ASP A 40 -64.93 -14.40 -15.38
N ALA A 41 -65.34 -13.21 -14.90
CA ALA A 41 -66.59 -12.56 -15.31
C ALA A 41 -66.60 -11.06 -14.91
N PRO A 42 -67.15 -10.14 -15.75
CA PRO A 42 -66.83 -8.71 -15.69
C PRO A 42 -68.02 -7.81 -15.27
N THR A 43 -67.75 -6.57 -14.83
CA THR A 43 -68.60 -5.32 -14.91
C THR A 43 -68.09 -4.25 -13.90
N GLN A 44 -68.22 -2.93 -14.01
CA GLN A 44 -68.46 -1.93 -15.08
C GLN A 44 -68.18 -0.53 -14.45
N SER A 45 -67.58 0.37 -15.22
CA SER A 45 -67.73 1.85 -15.33
C SER A 45 -68.00 2.80 -14.13
N LYS A 46 -67.24 3.92 -14.09
CA LYS A 46 -67.62 5.38 -14.08
C LYS A 46 -66.63 6.19 -13.23
N LYS A 47 -65.83 7.12 -13.77
CA LYS A 47 -66.06 8.49 -14.29
C LYS A 47 -66.16 9.62 -13.22
N ASP A 48 -65.20 10.54 -13.37
CA ASP A 48 -65.29 12.00 -13.30
C ASP A 48 -65.11 12.77 -11.96
N ASN A 49 -64.12 13.67 -12.02
CA ASN A 49 -64.11 15.10 -11.67
C ASN A 49 -63.22 15.65 -10.53
N ALA A 50 -62.65 16.80 -10.89
CA ALA A 50 -61.64 17.62 -10.23
C ALA A 50 -62.22 18.58 -9.18
N VAL A 51 -61.34 19.25 -8.41
CA VAL A 51 -61.25 20.73 -8.26
C VAL A 51 -60.40 21.15 -7.03
N GLU A 52 -59.50 22.12 -7.31
CA GLU A 52 -58.91 23.25 -6.52
C GLU A 52 -58.12 23.13 -5.20
N LYS A 53 -56.87 23.61 -5.31
CA LYS A 53 -56.13 24.67 -4.58
C LYS A 53 -56.54 25.06 -3.15
N ASN A 54 -55.52 25.20 -2.27
CA ASN A 54 -55.18 26.47 -1.62
C ASN A 54 -53.79 26.46 -0.93
N GLU A 55 -53.22 27.66 -0.83
CA GLU A 55 -51.87 28.04 -0.42
C GLU A 55 -51.66 28.14 1.11
N GLU A 56 -50.42 27.82 1.54
CA GLU A 56 -49.52 28.41 2.58
C GLU A 56 -50.05 28.99 3.91
N PRO A 57 -49.29 28.87 5.04
CA PRO A 57 -48.11 29.71 5.25
C PRO A 57 -46.87 29.07 5.94
N VAL A 58 -45.77 29.79 5.74
CA VAL A 58 -44.38 29.62 6.19
C VAL A 58 -44.22 29.82 7.70
N GLU A 59 -43.40 28.98 8.35
CA GLU A 59 -42.75 29.30 9.63
C GLU A 59 -41.29 28.81 9.64
N GLU A 60 -40.37 29.75 9.90
CA GLU A 60 -38.92 29.55 9.96
C GLU A 60 -38.48 28.74 11.19
N LYS A 61 -37.72 27.65 10.98
CA LYS A 61 -36.80 27.08 12.00
C LYS A 61 -35.47 26.63 11.39
N ARG A 62 -34.40 27.03 12.09
CA ARG A 62 -32.95 26.82 11.83
C ARG A 62 -32.61 25.37 11.45
N PRO A 63 -31.62 25.14 10.55
CA PRO A 63 -31.36 23.83 9.98
C PRO A 63 -30.70 22.89 10.98
N GLN A 64 -31.39 21.79 11.32
CA GLN A 64 -30.75 20.57 11.80
C GLN A 64 -29.92 19.99 10.67
N THR A 65 -28.63 19.77 10.93
CA THR A 65 -27.69 19.13 10.02
C THR A 65 -28.11 17.67 9.80
N SER A 66 -28.84 17.41 8.71
CA SER A 66 -29.02 16.04 8.21
C SER A 66 -27.64 15.45 7.97
N SER A 67 -27.26 14.43 8.74
CA SER A 67 -25.97 13.77 8.63
C SER A 67 -25.66 13.46 7.15
N TRP A 68 -24.49 13.91 6.70
CA TRP A 68 -23.93 13.62 5.37
C TRP A 68 -23.93 12.11 5.05
N TRP A 69 -23.84 11.26 6.08
CA TRP A 69 -24.06 9.81 5.97
C TRP A 69 -25.49 9.41 5.65
N GLY A 70 -26.48 10.14 6.15
CA GLY A 70 -27.86 10.01 5.73
C GLY A 70 -28.02 10.27 4.23
N ARG A 71 -27.22 11.16 3.63
CA ARG A 71 -27.24 11.46 2.19
C ARG A 71 -26.48 10.44 1.34
N ILE A 72 -25.35 9.91 1.81
CA ILE A 72 -24.65 8.79 1.14
C ILE A 72 -25.50 7.52 1.25
N ARG A 73 -25.98 7.19 2.45
CA ARG A 73 -26.89 6.06 2.68
C ARG A 73 -28.21 6.25 1.95
N GLU A 74 -28.73 7.48 1.80
CA GLU A 74 -29.90 7.77 0.95
C GLU A 74 -29.57 7.75 -0.53
N ALA A 75 -28.41 8.19 -1.01
CA ALA A 75 -28.04 8.12 -2.43
C ALA A 75 -27.82 6.67 -2.87
N VAL A 76 -27.18 5.87 -2.01
CA VAL A 76 -27.05 4.42 -2.12
C VAL A 76 -28.41 3.72 -1.95
N LYS A 77 -29.39 4.30 -1.24
CA LYS A 77 -30.78 3.75 -1.18
C LYS A 77 -31.73 4.27 -2.27
N LYS A 78 -31.55 5.49 -2.78
CA LYS A 78 -32.42 6.19 -3.75
C LYS A 78 -32.01 5.89 -5.19
N GLY A 79 -30.71 5.74 -5.47
CA GLY A 79 -30.21 5.23 -6.76
C GLY A 79 -30.68 3.80 -7.08
N PHE A 80 -31.11 3.06 -6.06
CA PHE A 80 -31.60 1.69 -6.14
C PHE A 80 -33.13 1.55 -6.05
N LYS A 81 -33.89 2.65 -6.00
CA LYS A 81 -35.38 2.61 -5.92
C LYS A 81 -36.13 3.06 -7.17
N VAL A 82 -35.47 3.59 -8.20
CA VAL A 82 -36.13 4.00 -9.45
C VAL A 82 -36.27 2.81 -10.40
N LYS A 83 -37.08 1.82 -9.99
CA LYS A 83 -37.79 0.90 -10.88
C LYS A 83 -38.88 0.14 -10.14
N LYS A 84 -39.66 0.83 -9.31
CA LYS A 84 -40.98 0.34 -8.88
C LYS A 84 -41.81 1.46 -8.25
N GLU A 85 -42.48 2.22 -9.11
CA GLU A 85 -43.73 2.84 -8.72
C GLU A 85 -44.82 2.37 -9.68
N SER A 86 -45.76 1.59 -9.15
CA SER A 86 -47.18 1.76 -9.45
C SER A 86 -48.02 1.15 -8.33
N SER A 87 -48.96 1.99 -7.88
CA SER A 87 -50.10 1.75 -6.98
C SER A 87 -49.81 1.50 -5.49
N ALA A 88 -49.94 2.61 -4.74
CA ALA A 88 -50.54 2.61 -3.41
C ALA A 88 -52.08 2.53 -3.54
N TYR A 89 -52.78 1.99 -2.53
CA TYR A 89 -53.93 2.64 -1.89
C TYR A 89 -54.38 1.90 -0.61
N ALA A 90 -54.58 2.72 0.45
CA ALA A 90 -55.47 2.57 1.62
C ALA A 90 -55.20 1.44 2.66
N SER A 91 -55.37 1.60 3.97
CA SER A 91 -55.80 2.72 4.85
C SER A 91 -55.60 2.33 6.33
N ASP A 92 -55.73 3.33 7.19
CA ASP A 92 -55.56 3.44 8.65
C ASP A 92 -56.15 2.36 9.59
N SER A 93 -55.52 2.19 10.76
CA SER A 93 -56.16 2.40 12.08
C SER A 93 -55.16 2.26 13.26
N VAL A 94 -55.60 2.78 14.40
CA VAL A 94 -54.90 3.38 15.55
C VAL A 94 -54.61 2.38 16.70
N GLU A 95 -53.65 2.79 17.56
CA GLU A 95 -53.44 2.45 18.99
C GLU A 95 -52.72 1.16 19.46
N GLY A 96 -51.74 1.36 20.34
CA GLY A 96 -51.73 0.66 21.64
C GLY A 96 -50.65 -0.38 21.95
N SER A 97 -49.53 0.07 22.55
CA SER A 97 -48.84 -0.51 23.72
C SER A 97 -48.12 -1.89 23.70
N GLN A 98 -46.90 -1.84 24.26
CA GLN A 98 -46.15 -2.83 25.07
C GLN A 98 -45.74 -4.21 24.51
N GLY A 99 -44.41 -4.38 24.44
CA GLY A 99 -43.69 -5.43 25.20
C GLY A 99 -44.03 -6.89 24.89
N GLY A 100 -43.23 -7.54 24.05
CA GLY A 100 -43.25 -8.99 23.92
C GLY A 100 -42.30 -9.53 22.87
N SER A 101 -41.24 -10.20 23.32
CA SER A 101 -40.32 -10.97 22.50
C SER A 101 -41.07 -11.92 21.55
N ARG A 102 -41.04 -11.65 20.24
CA ARG A 102 -41.48 -12.59 19.20
C ARG A 102 -40.48 -12.56 18.05
N LYS A 103 -39.80 -13.69 17.86
CA LYS A 103 -39.05 -14.04 16.64
C LYS A 103 -39.93 -13.70 15.44
N SER A 104 -39.53 -12.66 14.68
CA SER A 104 -40.15 -12.36 13.39
C SER A 104 -40.01 -13.59 12.50
N LYS A 105 -41.12 -14.31 12.29
CA LYS A 105 -41.22 -15.29 11.20
C LYS A 105 -41.06 -14.48 9.91
N ARG A 106 -39.86 -14.51 9.34
CA ARG A 106 -39.63 -14.01 7.99
C ARG A 106 -40.63 -14.71 7.06
N ASN A 107 -41.32 -13.89 6.27
CA ASN A 107 -42.30 -14.35 5.31
C ASN A 107 -41.59 -15.29 4.32
N PRO A 108 -42.04 -16.54 4.10
CA PRO A 108 -41.39 -17.46 3.15
C PRO A 108 -41.23 -16.85 1.76
N ARG A 109 -42.14 -15.95 1.36
CA ARG A 109 -42.08 -15.18 0.12
C ARG A 109 -40.94 -14.15 0.05
N GLN A 110 -40.45 -13.68 1.20
CA GLN A 110 -39.31 -12.76 1.27
C GLN A 110 -37.99 -13.54 1.25
N ASP A 111 -37.90 -14.66 1.98
CA ASP A 111 -36.74 -15.55 1.92
C ASP A 111 -36.58 -16.19 0.53
N GLU A 112 -37.69 -16.42 -0.19
CA GLU A 112 -37.68 -16.87 -1.58
C GLU A 112 -37.24 -15.75 -2.57
N LYS A 113 -37.63 -14.49 -2.32
CA LYS A 113 -37.12 -13.34 -3.09
C LYS A 113 -35.62 -13.12 -2.87
N ASP A 114 -35.16 -13.24 -1.63
CA ASP A 114 -33.73 -13.12 -1.28
C ASP A 114 -32.92 -14.27 -1.92
N ALA A 115 -33.46 -15.50 -1.91
CA ALA A 115 -32.85 -16.64 -2.59
C ALA A 115 -32.81 -16.50 -4.12
N ASN A 116 -33.87 -15.97 -4.73
CA ASN A 116 -33.92 -15.71 -6.17
C ASN A 116 -32.98 -14.56 -6.58
N LEU A 117 -32.81 -13.55 -5.72
CA LEU A 117 -31.82 -12.49 -5.92
C LEU A 117 -30.39 -13.04 -5.88
N GLU A 118 -30.09 -13.94 -4.94
CA GLU A 118 -28.79 -14.61 -4.86
C GLU A 118 -28.50 -15.50 -6.08
N ILE A 119 -29.52 -16.20 -6.61
CA ILE A 119 -29.40 -16.98 -7.86
C ILE A 119 -29.09 -16.06 -9.04
N LEU A 120 -29.78 -14.91 -9.14
CA LEU A 120 -29.55 -13.93 -10.21
C LEU A 120 -28.14 -13.35 -10.15
N LYS A 121 -27.68 -12.97 -8.95
CA LYS A 121 -26.33 -12.46 -8.72
C LYS A 121 -25.26 -13.52 -9.10
N LEU A 122 -25.51 -14.80 -8.80
CA LEU A 122 -24.64 -15.91 -9.20
C LEU A 122 -24.60 -16.13 -10.73
N GLN A 123 -25.75 -16.05 -11.41
CA GLN A 123 -25.82 -16.14 -12.88
C GLN A 123 -25.05 -15.01 -13.58
N ILE A 124 -25.04 -13.81 -13.00
CA ILE A 124 -24.25 -12.67 -13.50
C ILE A 124 -22.76 -12.91 -13.28
N ASP A 125 -22.37 -13.37 -12.09
CA ASP A 125 -20.97 -13.69 -11.76
C ASP A 125 -20.39 -14.73 -12.73
N ILE A 126 -21.17 -15.77 -13.08
CA ILE A 126 -20.79 -16.82 -14.03
C ILE A 126 -20.64 -16.27 -15.46
N ARG A 127 -21.55 -15.40 -15.92
CA ARG A 127 -21.46 -14.76 -17.25
C ARG A 127 -20.22 -13.89 -17.39
N GLN A 128 -19.89 -13.10 -16.38
CA GLN A 128 -18.66 -12.30 -16.35
C GLN A 128 -17.40 -13.18 -16.34
N MET A 129 -17.44 -14.31 -15.62
CA MET A 129 -16.36 -15.30 -15.64
C MET A 129 -16.16 -15.86 -17.05
N LYS A 130 -17.24 -16.26 -17.74
CA LYS A 130 -17.18 -16.79 -19.12
C LYS A 130 -16.53 -15.79 -20.08
N ALA A 131 -16.92 -14.52 -20.01
CA ALA A 131 -16.35 -13.45 -20.84
C ALA A 131 -14.86 -13.15 -20.52
N ALA A 132 -14.45 -13.27 -19.25
CA ALA A 132 -13.05 -13.12 -18.85
C ALA A 132 -12.17 -14.31 -19.29
N PHE A 133 -12.74 -15.53 -19.31
CA PHE A 133 -12.05 -16.77 -19.67
C PHE A 133 -11.93 -17.01 -21.17
N GLU A 134 -12.82 -16.47 -22.00
CA GLU A 134 -12.72 -16.52 -23.47
C GLU A 134 -11.41 -15.89 -24.02
N LYS A 135 -10.69 -15.13 -23.18
CA LYS A 135 -9.41 -14.49 -23.53
C LYS A 135 -8.14 -15.29 -23.13
N LEU A 136 -8.26 -16.52 -22.62
CA LEU A 136 -7.20 -17.17 -21.84
C LEU A 136 -6.96 -18.66 -22.23
N ALA A 137 -6.43 -18.91 -23.43
CA ALA A 137 -6.40 -20.24 -24.07
C ALA A 137 -5.34 -21.26 -23.59
N HIS A 138 -4.66 -21.09 -22.45
CA HIS A 138 -3.56 -22.01 -22.02
C HIS A 138 -3.65 -22.51 -20.57
N PHE A 139 -4.79 -22.34 -19.90
CA PHE A 139 -4.98 -22.60 -18.46
C PHE A 139 -5.53 -24.02 -18.14
N GLN A 140 -5.56 -24.92 -19.13
CA GLN A 140 -6.57 -25.99 -19.19
C GLN A 140 -6.27 -27.29 -18.41
N SER A 141 -5.03 -27.55 -17.95
CA SER A 141 -4.72 -28.87 -17.36
C SER A 141 -4.84 -28.97 -15.83
N ASN A 142 -4.63 -27.88 -15.08
CA ASN A 142 -4.57 -27.93 -13.61
C ASN A 142 -5.91 -27.57 -12.93
N ILE A 143 -6.73 -26.75 -13.58
CA ILE A 143 -8.05 -26.34 -13.09
C ILE A 143 -9.09 -27.47 -13.20
N SER A 144 -8.96 -28.33 -14.21
CA SER A 144 -9.86 -29.46 -14.45
C SER A 144 -9.91 -30.41 -13.26
N LYS A 145 -8.77 -30.67 -12.60
CA LYS A 145 -8.73 -31.51 -11.38
C LYS A 145 -9.39 -30.83 -10.17
N SER A 146 -9.23 -29.53 -9.98
CA SER A 146 -9.87 -28.81 -8.84
C SER A 146 -11.38 -28.62 -9.03
N LEU A 147 -11.85 -28.40 -10.27
CA LEU A 147 -13.28 -28.29 -10.58
C LEU A 147 -14.00 -29.64 -10.49
N GLU A 148 -13.37 -30.73 -10.96
CA GLU A 148 -13.92 -32.10 -10.84
C GLU A 148 -14.04 -32.56 -9.37
N ILE A 149 -13.14 -32.10 -8.50
CA ILE A 149 -13.13 -32.48 -7.07
C ILE A 149 -14.08 -31.60 -6.24
N GLU A 150 -14.13 -30.28 -6.47
CA GLU A 150 -14.81 -29.36 -5.54
C GLU A 150 -16.22 -28.93 -5.94
N VAL A 151 -16.62 -29.06 -7.21
CA VAL A 151 -17.98 -28.74 -7.67
C VAL A 151 -18.58 -29.89 -8.47
N PRO A 152 -19.01 -31.00 -7.82
CA PRO A 152 -19.82 -32.00 -8.50
C PRO A 152 -21.14 -31.35 -8.95
N SER A 153 -21.46 -31.41 -10.24
CA SER A 153 -22.77 -31.02 -10.82
C SER A 153 -23.95 -31.62 -10.04
N ASN A 154 -23.74 -32.81 -9.46
CA ASN A 154 -24.71 -33.53 -8.63
C ASN A 154 -24.97 -32.84 -7.27
N LYS A 155 -24.01 -32.11 -6.71
CA LYS A 155 -24.18 -31.36 -5.46
C LYS A 155 -25.04 -30.12 -5.64
N LEU A 156 -24.85 -29.37 -6.73
CA LEU A 156 -25.65 -28.19 -7.08
C LEU A 156 -27.11 -28.58 -7.35
N ARG A 157 -27.31 -29.66 -8.12
CA ARG A 157 -28.64 -30.22 -8.38
C ARG A 157 -29.31 -30.73 -7.10
N ALA A 158 -28.56 -31.41 -6.22
CA ALA A 158 -29.06 -31.84 -4.91
C ALA A 158 -29.42 -30.67 -3.97
N ILE A 159 -28.66 -29.56 -3.98
CA ILE A 159 -28.97 -28.36 -3.18
C ILE A 159 -30.20 -27.62 -3.72
N LEU A 160 -30.38 -27.59 -5.04
CA LEU A 160 -31.56 -27.00 -5.69
C LEU A 160 -32.83 -27.84 -5.46
N LEU A 161 -32.69 -29.17 -5.34
CA LEU A 161 -33.77 -30.12 -5.08
C LEU A 161 -34.04 -30.38 -3.57
N LYS A 162 -33.19 -29.91 -2.66
CA LYS A 162 -33.43 -30.02 -1.20
C LYS A 162 -34.69 -29.23 -0.82
N THR A 163 -35.74 -29.95 -0.41
CA THR A 163 -36.99 -29.40 0.13
C THR A 163 -36.87 -28.90 1.57
N ASP A 164 -35.80 -29.31 2.27
CA ASP A 164 -35.72 -29.18 3.72
C ASP A 164 -35.02 -27.87 4.10
N SER A 165 -35.84 -26.84 4.31
CA SER A 165 -35.50 -25.51 4.83
C SER A 165 -34.60 -24.62 3.95
N ALA A 166 -35.18 -23.50 3.50
CA ALA A 166 -34.52 -22.42 2.74
C ALA A 166 -33.23 -21.89 3.41
N LYS A 167 -33.13 -21.97 4.75
CA LYS A 167 -31.99 -21.51 5.54
C LYS A 167 -30.74 -22.40 5.41
N SER A 168 -30.90 -23.65 4.99
CA SER A 168 -29.78 -24.55 4.66
C SER A 168 -29.28 -24.28 3.24
N ARG A 169 -30.20 -24.15 2.28
CA ARG A 169 -29.89 -23.84 0.87
C ARG A 169 -29.13 -22.52 0.71
N ALA A 170 -29.55 -21.47 1.42
CA ALA A 170 -28.86 -20.17 1.39
C ALA A 170 -27.42 -20.24 1.93
N ARG A 171 -27.16 -21.05 2.97
CA ARG A 171 -25.80 -21.26 3.50
C ARG A 171 -24.92 -22.03 2.52
N ASP A 172 -25.45 -23.11 1.95
CA ASP A 172 -24.73 -23.94 0.98
C ASP A 172 -24.41 -23.15 -0.31
N LEU A 173 -25.34 -22.30 -0.78
CA LEU A 173 -25.13 -21.42 -1.92
C LEU A 173 -24.11 -20.30 -1.64
N LYS A 174 -24.15 -19.69 -0.44
CA LYS A 174 -23.16 -18.69 -0.02
C LYS A 174 -21.74 -19.27 0.03
N GLU A 175 -21.61 -20.51 0.47
CA GLU A 175 -20.33 -21.23 0.51
C GLU A 175 -19.81 -21.59 -0.89
N ILE A 176 -20.68 -22.05 -1.80
CA ILE A 176 -20.33 -22.28 -3.21
C ILE A 176 -19.90 -20.96 -3.87
N ARG A 177 -20.64 -19.87 -3.62
CA ARG A 177 -20.34 -18.55 -4.16
C ARG A 177 -19.00 -18.01 -3.67
N ARG A 178 -18.67 -18.20 -2.38
CA ARG A 178 -17.36 -17.87 -1.80
C ARG A 178 -16.22 -18.62 -2.49
N LYS A 179 -16.42 -19.91 -2.78
CA LYS A 179 -15.42 -20.74 -3.50
C LYS A 179 -15.24 -20.31 -4.95
N VAL A 180 -16.33 -19.99 -5.64
CA VAL A 180 -16.29 -19.45 -7.01
C VAL A 180 -15.60 -18.09 -7.06
N LEU A 181 -15.82 -17.22 -6.08
CA LEU A 181 -15.17 -15.91 -5.96
C LEU A 181 -13.65 -16.05 -5.72
N ASN A 182 -13.23 -16.98 -4.88
CA ASN A 182 -11.82 -17.30 -4.65
C ASN A 182 -11.15 -17.86 -5.92
N LEU A 183 -11.85 -18.70 -6.67
CA LEU A 183 -11.39 -19.15 -7.99
C LEU A 183 -11.29 -17.98 -8.98
N LYS A 184 -12.27 -17.06 -9.00
CA LYS A 184 -12.29 -15.84 -9.85
C LYS A 184 -11.12 -14.91 -9.56
N SER A 185 -10.76 -14.70 -8.29
CA SER A 185 -9.64 -13.82 -7.89
C SER A 185 -8.25 -14.42 -8.14
N GLN A 186 -8.14 -15.74 -8.33
CA GLN A 186 -6.87 -16.41 -8.66
C GLN A 186 -6.52 -16.37 -10.16
N ILE A 187 -7.50 -16.15 -11.05
CA ILE A 187 -7.29 -16.12 -12.51
C ILE A 187 -6.21 -15.09 -12.92
N PRO A 188 -6.18 -13.86 -12.38
CA PRO A 188 -5.18 -12.87 -12.74
C PRO A 188 -3.76 -13.14 -12.18
N LEU A 189 -3.68 -13.78 -11.02
CA LEU A 189 -2.41 -14.20 -10.41
C LEU A 189 -1.73 -15.30 -11.23
N LEU A 190 -2.53 -16.16 -11.87
CA LEU A 190 -2.05 -17.29 -12.66
C LEU A 190 -1.66 -16.90 -14.09
N LEU A 191 -2.26 -15.84 -14.65
CA LEU A 191 -1.85 -15.18 -15.88
C LEU A 191 -0.38 -14.70 -15.84
N LYS A 192 0.08 -14.18 -14.70
CA LYS A 192 1.49 -13.77 -14.50
C LYS A 192 2.47 -14.94 -14.40
N LYS A 193 2.02 -16.11 -13.94
CA LYS A 193 2.88 -17.31 -13.84
C LYS A 193 3.19 -17.91 -15.22
N GLN A 194 2.33 -17.73 -16.22
CA GLN A 194 2.58 -18.25 -17.56
C GLN A 194 3.58 -17.42 -18.37
N SER A 195 3.72 -16.12 -18.10
CA SER A 195 4.79 -15.30 -18.69
C SER A 195 6.16 -15.49 -18.01
N SER A 196 6.25 -16.35 -17.00
CA SER A 196 7.48 -16.64 -16.24
C SER A 196 7.88 -18.12 -16.27
N ILE A 197 7.22 -18.96 -17.10
CA ILE A 197 7.74 -20.29 -17.44
C ILE A 197 8.78 -20.10 -18.54
N GLY A 198 9.94 -19.65 -18.11
CA GLY A 198 11.07 -19.34 -18.96
C GLY A 198 12.00 -18.33 -18.30
N LEU A 199 12.40 -18.59 -17.06
CA LEU A 199 13.74 -18.26 -16.53
C LEU A 199 13.85 -18.80 -15.10
N SER A 200 14.72 -19.81 -14.98
CA SER A 200 15.11 -20.46 -13.74
C SER A 200 15.64 -19.45 -12.72
N VAL A 201 15.24 -19.66 -11.47
CA VAL A 201 15.79 -18.99 -10.28
C VAL A 201 17.16 -19.58 -9.99
N THR A 202 18.22 -19.01 -10.56
CA THR A 202 19.61 -19.02 -10.06
C THR A 202 20.39 -17.96 -10.82
N ASP A 203 20.48 -16.75 -10.27
CA ASP A 203 21.77 -16.08 -10.01
C ASP A 203 21.57 -14.61 -9.64
N SER A 204 22.16 -14.28 -8.50
CA SER A 204 22.37 -12.93 -8.03
C SER A 204 23.47 -12.25 -8.86
N GLN A 205 23.27 -10.96 -9.15
CA GLN A 205 24.33 -9.96 -9.34
C GLN A 205 25.31 -10.24 -10.49
N THR A 206 25.03 -9.69 -11.66
CA THR A 206 25.93 -8.88 -12.53
C THR A 206 25.30 -8.81 -13.92
N SER A 207 24.64 -7.70 -14.24
CA SER A 207 24.44 -7.27 -15.63
C SER A 207 24.06 -5.79 -15.62
N GLU A 208 25.01 -4.95 -15.21
CA GLU A 208 25.19 -3.69 -15.95
C GLU A 208 25.64 -4.08 -17.37
N GLU A 209 25.21 -3.31 -18.36
CA GLU A 209 25.56 -3.43 -19.79
C GLU A 209 24.89 -4.57 -20.56
N ASN A 210 23.65 -4.33 -21.01
CA ASN A 210 23.37 -4.27 -22.45
C ASN A 210 21.92 -3.83 -22.71
N GLY A 211 21.77 -2.92 -23.67
CA GLY A 211 20.52 -2.27 -24.01
C GLY A 211 19.45 -3.23 -24.52
N GLN A 212 18.34 -3.28 -23.81
CA GLN A 212 16.97 -3.29 -24.33
C GLN A 212 16.05 -3.08 -23.12
N ILE A 213 15.54 -1.85 -22.98
CA ILE A 213 14.44 -1.57 -22.05
C ILE A 213 13.26 -2.36 -22.58
N ILE A 214 13.01 -3.54 -22.00
CA ILE A 214 11.90 -4.39 -22.40
C ILE A 214 10.60 -3.59 -22.17
N GLU A 215 9.93 -3.21 -23.27
CA GLU A 215 8.63 -2.54 -23.32
C GLU A 215 7.46 -3.44 -22.83
N THR A 216 7.60 -4.14 -21.71
CA THR A 216 6.55 -5.03 -21.18
C THR A 216 5.87 -4.52 -19.92
N GLY A 217 6.10 -3.25 -19.57
CA GLY A 217 5.32 -2.56 -18.54
C GLY A 217 3.92 -2.24 -19.05
N SER A 218 3.11 -3.25 -19.40
CA SER A 218 1.67 -3.09 -19.42
C SER A 218 1.27 -2.72 -18.01
N ASP A 219 0.76 -1.51 -17.79
CA ASP A 219 0.07 -1.18 -16.56
C ASP A 219 -1.10 -2.15 -16.43
N ILE A 220 -0.95 -3.13 -15.54
CA ILE A 220 -1.93 -4.20 -15.36
C ILE A 220 -3.08 -3.61 -14.55
N PHE A 221 -3.94 -2.83 -15.21
CA PHE A 221 -5.32 -2.66 -14.79
C PHE A 221 -6.06 -3.91 -15.27
N LEU A 222 -6.47 -4.78 -14.34
CA LEU A 222 -7.37 -5.87 -14.67
C LEU A 222 -8.73 -5.32 -15.10
N PRO A 223 -9.51 -6.07 -15.91
CA PRO A 223 -10.71 -5.56 -16.55
C PRO A 223 -11.73 -5.14 -15.51
N GLY A 224 -11.84 -3.82 -15.33
CA GLY A 224 -12.90 -3.03 -14.71
C GLY A 224 -14.07 -3.76 -14.06
N LEU A 225 -13.85 -4.57 -13.02
CA LEU A 225 -14.95 -5.11 -12.21
C LEU A 225 -15.79 -3.96 -11.63
N HIS A 226 -15.14 -2.87 -11.20
CA HIS A 226 -15.78 -1.63 -10.75
C HIS A 226 -16.58 -0.89 -11.84
N VAL A 227 -16.30 -1.16 -13.13
CA VAL A 227 -16.97 -0.52 -14.29
C VAL A 227 -18.25 -1.28 -14.66
N SER A 228 -18.38 -2.55 -14.24
CA SER A 228 -19.60 -3.32 -14.47
C SER A 228 -20.73 -2.75 -13.60
N ASP A 229 -21.84 -2.35 -14.23
CA ASP A 229 -23.02 -1.87 -13.51
C ASP A 229 -23.51 -2.87 -12.46
N ASP A 230 -23.36 -4.17 -12.71
CA ASP A 230 -23.80 -5.23 -11.80
C ASP A 230 -22.85 -5.48 -10.60
N PHE A 231 -21.65 -4.90 -10.58
CA PHE A 231 -20.69 -5.14 -9.48
C PHE A 231 -21.17 -4.55 -8.17
N LYS A 232 -21.85 -3.39 -8.21
CA LYS A 232 -22.46 -2.74 -7.06
C LYS A 232 -23.59 -3.57 -6.43
N ASP A 233 -24.19 -4.47 -7.22
CA ASP A 233 -25.22 -5.40 -6.78
C ASP A 233 -24.62 -6.73 -6.27
N SER A 234 -23.30 -6.91 -6.32
CA SER A 234 -22.64 -8.13 -5.85
C SER A 234 -22.52 -8.17 -4.33
N SER A 235 -22.62 -9.38 -3.74
CA SER A 235 -22.45 -9.56 -2.29
C SER A 235 -21.03 -9.23 -1.82
N ALA A 236 -20.03 -9.34 -2.70
CA ALA A 236 -18.64 -9.00 -2.41
C ALA A 236 -18.47 -7.48 -2.25
N PHE A 237 -19.16 -6.69 -3.07
CA PHE A 237 -19.20 -5.24 -2.91
C PHE A 237 -19.91 -4.85 -1.62
N GLU A 238 -21.10 -5.41 -1.36
CA GLU A 238 -21.85 -5.19 -0.11
C GLU A 238 -20.98 -5.49 1.14
N GLU A 239 -20.26 -6.62 1.16
CA GLU A 239 -19.37 -6.97 2.28
C GLU A 239 -18.26 -5.93 2.51
N VAL A 240 -17.67 -5.38 1.45
CA VAL A 240 -16.64 -4.34 1.56
C VAL A 240 -17.25 -3.04 2.07
N VAL A 241 -18.43 -2.66 1.57
CA VAL A 241 -19.15 -1.46 2.02
C VAL A 241 -19.51 -1.56 3.50
N ASP A 242 -20.03 -2.70 3.96
CA ASP A 242 -20.36 -2.91 5.38
C ASP A 242 -19.13 -2.70 6.28
N LYS A 243 -18.00 -3.32 5.91
CA LYS A 243 -16.73 -3.16 6.65
C LYS A 243 -16.19 -1.74 6.58
N PHE A 244 -16.39 -1.06 5.45
CA PHE A 244 -15.99 0.33 5.23
C PHE A 244 -16.82 1.30 6.08
N GLU A 245 -18.14 1.12 6.19
CA GLU A 245 -19.04 1.95 7.00
C GLU A 245 -18.74 1.88 8.50
N GLU A 246 -18.12 0.79 8.96
CA GLU A 246 -17.67 0.64 10.35
C GLU A 246 -16.39 1.43 10.68
N LEU A 247 -15.69 1.97 9.69
CA LEU A 247 -14.44 2.72 9.92
C LEU A 247 -14.73 4.15 10.38
N GLU A 248 -13.83 4.73 11.18
CA GLU A 248 -13.86 6.17 11.42
C GLU A 248 -13.51 6.95 10.15
N PHE A 249 -13.95 8.20 10.06
CA PHE A 249 -13.79 9.03 8.87
C PHE A 249 -12.34 9.11 8.35
N THR A 250 -11.37 9.30 9.25
CA THR A 250 -9.95 9.35 8.86
C THR A 250 -9.44 8.00 8.32
N TYR A 251 -9.88 6.88 8.90
CA TYR A 251 -9.56 5.54 8.42
C TYR A 251 -10.15 5.30 7.02
N MET A 252 -11.37 5.79 6.78
CA MET A 252 -11.99 5.73 5.46
C MET A 252 -11.14 6.46 4.42
N LEU A 253 -10.73 7.71 4.68
CA LEU A 253 -9.88 8.49 3.76
C LEU A 253 -8.55 7.75 3.46
N CYS A 254 -7.91 7.21 4.51
CA CYS A 254 -6.70 6.43 4.36
C CYS A 254 -6.91 5.14 3.55
N LEU A 255 -8.01 4.43 3.72
CA LEU A 255 -8.33 3.26 2.91
C LEU A 255 -8.57 3.65 1.44
N LEU A 256 -9.33 4.72 1.20
CA LEU A 256 -9.64 5.20 -0.16
C LEU A 256 -8.40 5.62 -0.95
N SER A 257 -7.34 6.05 -0.27
CA SER A 257 -6.04 6.33 -0.93
C SER A 257 -5.46 5.10 -1.66
N PHE A 258 -5.88 3.88 -1.31
CA PHE A 258 -5.43 2.68 -2.04
C PHE A 258 -5.96 2.60 -3.48
N ALA A 259 -7.02 3.34 -3.82
CA ALA A 259 -7.64 3.31 -5.15
C ALA A 259 -6.68 3.70 -6.28
N VAL A 260 -5.63 4.47 -5.98
CA VAL A 260 -4.70 4.96 -7.00
C VAL A 260 -3.69 3.93 -7.46
N PHE A 261 -3.48 2.86 -6.68
CA PHE A 261 -2.45 1.88 -6.94
C PHE A 261 -2.98 0.79 -7.86
N PRO A 262 -2.13 0.18 -8.70
CA PRO A 262 -2.57 -0.97 -9.47
C PRO A 262 -2.92 -2.15 -8.55
N GLU A 263 -3.86 -2.96 -9.02
CA GLU A 263 -4.42 -4.06 -8.26
C GLU A 263 -3.36 -5.08 -7.81
N ASN A 264 -3.52 -5.58 -6.57
CA ASN A 264 -2.68 -6.62 -5.99
C ASN A 264 -1.18 -6.28 -6.00
N LYS A 265 -0.84 -4.99 -6.07
CA LYS A 265 0.54 -4.53 -5.91
C LYS A 265 0.84 -4.24 -4.45
N GLU A 266 2.08 -4.54 -4.06
CA GLU A 266 2.58 -4.18 -2.75
C GLU A 266 2.85 -2.67 -2.68
N VAL A 267 2.14 -2.00 -1.79
CA VAL A 267 2.37 -0.62 -1.39
C VAL A 267 3.12 -0.62 -0.05
N LYS A 268 4.20 0.17 0.03
CA LYS A 268 5.03 0.19 1.24
C LYS A 268 4.43 1.10 2.30
N LYS A 269 4.48 0.65 3.56
CA LYS A 269 4.00 1.41 4.72
C LYS A 269 4.53 2.86 4.77
N THR A 270 5.83 3.05 4.51
CA THR A 270 6.46 4.39 4.54
C THR A 270 5.88 5.33 3.49
N MET A 271 5.53 4.81 2.31
CA MET A 271 5.00 5.62 1.23
C MET A 271 3.59 6.13 1.58
N LEU A 272 2.73 5.24 2.10
CA LEU A 272 1.41 5.62 2.62
C LEU A 272 1.52 6.63 3.77
N MET A 273 2.48 6.43 4.67
CA MET A 273 2.73 7.36 5.78
C MET A 273 3.07 8.76 5.27
N TYR A 274 4.01 8.88 4.33
CA TYR A 274 4.37 10.18 3.77
C TYR A 274 3.16 10.84 3.11
N TRP A 275 2.42 10.07 2.32
CA TRP A 275 1.23 10.58 1.67
C TRP A 275 0.18 11.06 2.67
N TRP A 276 -0.22 10.25 3.64
CA TRP A 276 -1.25 10.62 4.61
C TRP A 276 -0.84 11.80 5.49
N ILE A 277 0.45 11.96 5.79
CA ILE A 277 0.98 13.18 6.42
C ILE A 277 0.77 14.37 5.47
N GLY A 278 1.18 14.25 4.20
CA GLY A 278 1.07 15.30 3.18
C GLY A 278 -0.36 15.78 2.95
N GLU A 279 -1.32 14.85 2.90
CA GLU A 279 -2.76 15.16 2.83
C GLU A 279 -3.29 15.79 4.12
N GLY A 280 -2.71 15.41 5.26
CA GLY A 280 -3.13 15.87 6.59
C GLY A 280 -4.15 14.95 7.25
N TYR A 281 -4.26 13.72 6.77
CA TYR A 281 -5.10 12.69 7.39
C TYR A 281 -4.49 12.25 8.73
N ILE A 282 -3.17 12.28 8.86
CA ILE A 282 -2.45 11.92 10.10
C ILE A 282 -1.44 12.99 10.49
N SER A 283 -1.15 13.06 11.79
CA SER A 283 -0.05 13.88 12.35
C SER A 283 1.30 13.20 12.11
N TYR A 284 2.38 14.00 12.05
CA TYR A 284 3.74 13.50 11.90
C TYR A 284 4.34 12.95 13.21
N GLU A 285 3.87 13.41 14.38
CA GLU A 285 4.45 13.15 15.71
C GLU A 285 4.53 11.66 16.07
N ASP A 286 3.46 10.91 15.78
CA ASP A 286 3.36 9.46 16.02
C ASP A 286 2.92 8.71 14.74
N SER A 287 3.39 9.20 13.59
CA SER A 287 2.94 8.73 12.28
C SER A 287 3.23 7.25 12.04
N GLU A 288 4.38 6.74 12.49
CA GLU A 288 4.74 5.33 12.28
C GLU A 288 3.83 4.36 13.05
N ASN A 289 3.45 4.67 14.28
CA ASN A 289 2.53 3.84 15.06
C ASN A 289 1.09 4.02 14.56
N THR A 290 0.68 5.26 14.27
CA THR A 290 -0.64 5.57 13.71
C THR A 290 -0.90 4.79 12.41
N VAL A 291 0.03 4.82 11.46
CA VAL A 291 -0.08 4.05 10.21
C VAL A 291 -0.11 2.54 10.47
N THR A 292 0.65 2.03 11.45
CA THR A 292 0.59 0.61 11.81
C THR A 292 -0.82 0.24 12.28
N ARG A 293 -1.38 1.01 13.20
CA ARG A 293 -2.72 0.78 13.74
C ARG A 293 -3.79 0.78 12.63
N TYR A 294 -3.69 1.71 11.68
CA TYR A 294 -4.64 1.80 10.57
C TYR A 294 -4.55 0.57 9.67
N LEU A 295 -3.34 0.17 9.28
CA LEU A 295 -3.13 -0.99 8.42
C LEU A 295 -3.46 -2.32 9.13
N ASP A 296 -3.21 -2.42 10.44
CA ASP A 296 -3.61 -3.57 11.25
C ASP A 296 -5.14 -3.67 11.32
N GLU A 297 -5.85 -2.56 11.48
CA GLU A 297 -7.32 -2.54 11.47
C GLU A 297 -7.89 -2.94 10.11
N PHE A 298 -7.34 -2.41 9.02
CA PHE A 298 -7.74 -2.80 7.67
C PHE A 298 -7.48 -4.30 7.44
N SER A 299 -6.35 -4.81 7.91
CA SER A 299 -6.00 -6.23 7.79
C SER A 299 -6.95 -7.11 8.59
N ARG A 300 -7.28 -6.71 9.83
CA ARG A 300 -8.23 -7.40 10.70
C ARG A 300 -9.62 -7.50 10.08
N LYS A 301 -10.06 -6.49 9.34
CA LYS A 301 -11.34 -6.48 8.60
C LYS A 301 -11.24 -7.20 7.24
N GLY A 302 -10.06 -7.61 6.81
CA GLY A 302 -9.82 -8.23 5.49
C GLY A 302 -9.98 -7.24 4.33
N LEU A 303 -9.74 -5.95 4.56
CA LEU A 303 -9.76 -4.90 3.54
C LEU A 303 -8.39 -4.71 2.86
N VAL A 304 -7.31 -5.07 3.55
CA VAL A 304 -5.95 -5.14 2.97
C VAL A 304 -5.27 -6.42 3.46
N GLU A 305 -4.29 -6.90 2.71
CA GLU A 305 -3.49 -8.06 3.05
C GLU A 305 -2.06 -7.61 3.35
N ALA A 306 -1.55 -7.99 4.52
CA ALA A 306 -0.16 -7.81 4.87
C ALA A 306 0.72 -8.66 3.94
N VAL A 307 1.76 -8.07 3.35
CA VAL A 307 2.73 -8.83 2.57
C VAL A 307 3.68 -9.54 3.53
N GLU A 308 3.59 -10.86 3.56
CA GLU A 308 4.43 -11.72 4.38
C GLU A 308 5.91 -11.55 4.01
N ASP A 309 6.74 -11.41 5.04
CA ASP A 309 8.19 -11.33 4.92
C ASP A 309 8.80 -12.05 6.12
N GLU A 310 9.28 -13.28 5.89
CA GLU A 310 9.92 -14.13 6.90
C GLU A 310 11.11 -13.44 7.59
N ARG A 311 11.66 -12.37 7.01
CA ARG A 311 12.78 -11.60 7.58
C ARG A 311 12.33 -10.46 8.49
N LYS A 312 11.02 -10.23 8.66
CA LYS A 312 10.48 -9.15 9.49
C LYS A 312 9.46 -9.66 10.51
N LEU A 313 9.53 -9.13 11.74
CA LEU A 313 8.50 -9.38 12.76
C LEU A 313 7.17 -8.66 12.48
N LYS A 314 7.22 -7.54 11.75
CA LYS A 314 6.03 -6.77 11.34
C LYS A 314 6.06 -6.54 9.83
N PRO A 315 4.90 -6.54 9.15
CA PRO A 315 4.81 -6.31 7.72
C PRO A 315 5.34 -4.91 7.33
N GLY A 316 6.09 -4.86 6.23
CA GLY A 316 6.66 -3.61 5.69
C GLY A 316 5.88 -3.04 4.50
N GLY A 317 4.93 -3.80 3.98
CA GLY A 317 4.11 -3.46 2.84
C GLY A 317 2.82 -4.28 2.86
N TYR A 318 1.84 -3.78 2.11
CA TYR A 318 0.48 -4.28 2.07
C TYR A 318 0.00 -4.29 0.63
N LYS A 319 -0.91 -5.17 0.30
CA LYS A 319 -1.56 -5.24 -1.00
C LYS A 319 -3.07 -5.34 -0.79
N MET A 320 -3.84 -4.97 -1.79
CA MET A 320 -5.29 -5.04 -1.72
C MET A 320 -5.78 -6.12 -2.68
N ASP A 321 -6.70 -6.96 -2.21
CA ASP A 321 -7.30 -7.98 -3.05
C ASP A 321 -8.10 -7.32 -4.20
N PRO A 322 -8.03 -7.87 -5.42
CA PRO A 322 -8.86 -7.49 -6.57
C PRO A 322 -10.25 -6.95 -6.29
N HIS A 323 -11.08 -7.69 -5.56
CA HIS A 323 -12.49 -7.33 -5.37
C HIS A 323 -12.64 -6.16 -4.39
N VAL A 324 -11.81 -6.12 -3.33
CA VAL A 324 -11.78 -5.00 -2.39
C VAL A 324 -11.28 -3.74 -3.10
N HIS A 325 -10.24 -3.88 -3.92
CA HIS A 325 -9.69 -2.79 -4.71
C HIS A 325 -10.75 -2.19 -5.65
N ALA A 326 -11.50 -3.02 -6.36
CA ALA A 326 -12.61 -2.57 -7.21
C ALA A 326 -13.69 -1.80 -6.41
N ALA A 327 -14.05 -2.29 -5.21
CA ALA A 327 -15.01 -1.59 -4.34
C ALA A 327 -14.45 -0.26 -3.84
N VAL A 328 -13.18 -0.21 -3.44
CA VAL A 328 -12.49 1.01 -2.98
C VAL A 328 -12.39 2.05 -4.09
N ILE A 329 -12.11 1.65 -5.34
CA ILE A 329 -12.17 2.54 -6.51
C ILE A 329 -13.56 3.14 -6.68
N TYR A 330 -14.58 2.28 -6.66
CA TYR A 330 -15.97 2.73 -6.80
C TYR A 330 -16.32 3.76 -5.72
N LEU A 331 -16.01 3.46 -4.46
CA LEU A 331 -16.24 4.35 -3.32
C LEU A 331 -15.45 5.66 -3.44
N ALA A 332 -14.19 5.61 -3.86
CA ALA A 332 -13.34 6.79 -4.03
C ALA A 332 -13.84 7.71 -5.15
N SER A 333 -14.48 7.14 -6.18
CA SER A 333 -15.07 7.88 -7.31
C SER A 333 -16.52 8.32 -7.07
N HIS A 334 -17.15 7.91 -5.97
CA HIS A 334 -18.56 8.20 -5.71
C HIS A 334 -18.79 9.69 -5.40
N LYS A 335 -19.92 10.22 -5.89
CA LYS A 335 -20.31 11.62 -5.68
C LYS A 335 -20.36 11.96 -4.19
N GLY A 336 -19.69 13.04 -3.81
CA GLY A 336 -19.62 13.51 -2.42
C GLY A 336 -18.38 13.09 -1.64
N LEU A 337 -17.57 12.17 -2.18
CA LEU A 337 -16.19 11.91 -1.72
C LEU A 337 -15.21 12.28 -2.82
N GLY A 338 -15.38 11.72 -4.02
CA GLY A 338 -14.62 12.04 -5.23
C GLY A 338 -13.14 12.30 -4.97
N LEU A 339 -12.47 11.40 -4.25
CA LEU A 339 -11.08 11.57 -3.80
C LEU A 339 -10.09 11.47 -4.95
N PHE A 340 -10.33 10.55 -5.89
CA PHE A 340 -9.52 10.37 -7.10
C PHE A 340 -10.42 9.90 -8.24
N ASP A 341 -10.04 10.28 -9.46
CA ASP A 341 -10.68 9.79 -10.67
C ASP A 341 -9.62 9.21 -11.61
N LEU A 342 -9.38 7.91 -11.50
CA LEU A 342 -8.34 7.19 -12.26
C LEU A 342 -8.87 6.53 -13.54
N TYR A 343 -10.17 6.27 -13.60
CA TYR A 343 -10.76 5.43 -14.65
C TYR A 343 -11.56 6.24 -15.66
N SER A 344 -11.58 7.56 -15.52
CA SER A 344 -12.00 8.44 -16.59
C SER A 344 -11.16 8.22 -17.83
N LYS A 345 -11.81 8.19 -19.00
CA LYS A 345 -11.13 8.13 -20.31
C LYS A 345 -10.24 9.35 -20.56
N LYS A 346 -10.48 10.43 -19.81
CA LYS A 346 -9.79 11.70 -19.93
C LYS A 346 -9.21 12.09 -18.59
N MET A 347 -8.06 12.72 -18.64
CA MET A 347 -7.42 13.31 -17.48
C MET A 347 -8.28 14.46 -16.94
N GLN A 348 -8.61 14.41 -15.66
CA GLN A 348 -9.37 15.45 -14.98
C GLN A 348 -9.08 15.47 -13.48
N ALA A 349 -9.38 16.60 -12.85
CA ALA A 349 -9.42 16.69 -11.41
C ALA A 349 -10.67 16.00 -10.88
N SER A 350 -10.52 15.30 -9.76
CA SER A 350 -11.64 14.72 -9.00
C SER A 350 -12.43 15.80 -8.25
N GLU A 351 -13.57 15.46 -7.63
CA GLU A 351 -14.36 16.42 -6.83
C GLU A 351 -13.58 16.96 -5.62
N SER A 352 -12.62 16.18 -5.10
CA SER A 352 -11.65 16.61 -4.08
C SER A 352 -10.47 17.40 -4.64
N HIS A 353 -10.50 17.74 -5.94
CA HIS A 353 -9.45 18.48 -6.64
C HIS A 353 -8.10 17.76 -6.63
N ASN A 354 -8.11 16.42 -6.64
CA ASN A 354 -6.91 15.61 -6.80
C ASN A 354 -6.81 15.08 -8.22
N VAL A 355 -5.58 14.98 -8.73
CA VAL A 355 -5.26 14.48 -10.06
C VAL A 355 -4.30 13.30 -9.94
N CYS A 356 -4.60 12.21 -10.65
CA CYS A 356 -3.69 11.08 -10.82
C CYS A 356 -3.05 11.12 -12.21
N LEU A 357 -1.72 10.98 -12.25
CA LEU A 357 -0.97 10.80 -13.48
C LEU A 357 -0.85 9.31 -13.76
N VAL A 358 -1.28 8.91 -14.95
CA VAL A 358 -1.19 7.54 -15.45
C VAL A 358 -0.39 7.55 -16.74
N GLN A 359 -0.03 6.37 -17.23
CA GLN A 359 0.72 6.24 -18.48
C GLN A 359 0.01 7.00 -19.62
N LYS A 360 0.78 7.82 -20.34
CA LYS A 360 0.31 8.69 -21.43
C LYS A 360 -0.56 9.89 -21.00
N SER A 361 -0.61 10.24 -19.70
CA SER A 361 -1.22 11.50 -19.25
C SER A 361 -0.64 12.70 -20.01
N SER A 362 0.67 12.71 -20.24
CA SER A 362 1.39 13.72 -21.04
C SER A 362 0.86 13.93 -22.46
N LEU A 363 0.23 12.92 -23.06
CA LEU A 363 -0.31 12.98 -24.42
C LEU A 363 -1.76 13.50 -24.46
N GLN A 364 -2.41 13.63 -23.31
CA GLN A 364 -3.83 14.02 -23.27
C GLN A 364 -3.99 15.54 -23.44
N PRO A 365 -4.95 16.02 -24.25
CA PRO A 365 -5.20 17.44 -24.43
C PRO A 365 -5.49 18.18 -23.11
N GLU A 366 -6.13 17.51 -22.16
CA GLU A 366 -6.53 18.00 -20.84
C GLU A 366 -5.33 18.25 -19.91
N ALA A 367 -4.17 17.64 -20.19
CA ALA A 367 -2.93 17.88 -19.44
C ALA A 367 -2.36 19.30 -19.63
N LYS A 368 -2.84 20.06 -20.61
CA LYS A 368 -2.42 21.45 -20.84
C LYS A 368 -2.86 22.34 -19.68
N ALA A 369 -1.98 23.24 -19.25
CA ALA A 369 -2.25 24.20 -18.18
C ALA A 369 -3.55 25.00 -18.40
N SER A 370 -3.84 25.36 -19.66
CA SER A 370 -5.06 26.09 -20.05
C SER A 370 -6.37 25.29 -19.92
N LYS A 371 -6.31 23.98 -19.64
CA LYS A 371 -7.49 23.10 -19.54
C LYS A 371 -7.68 22.51 -18.15
N MET A 372 -6.59 22.26 -17.43
CA MET A 372 -6.63 21.72 -16.08
C MET A 372 -7.05 22.82 -15.08
N PRO A 373 -7.93 22.56 -14.11
CA PRO A 373 -8.32 23.55 -13.10
C PRO A 373 -7.23 23.70 -12.02
N LEU A 374 -6.11 24.34 -12.36
CA LEU A 374 -4.87 24.31 -11.59
C LEU A 374 -4.93 24.96 -10.19
N LYS A 375 -5.70 26.04 -10.05
CA LYS A 375 -5.74 26.84 -8.81
C LYS A 375 -6.31 26.09 -7.61
N ASP A 376 -7.26 25.21 -7.86
CA ASP A 376 -7.99 24.51 -6.80
C ASP A 376 -7.38 23.13 -6.48
N LEU A 377 -6.31 22.73 -7.17
CA LEU A 377 -5.73 21.39 -7.01
C LEU A 377 -5.11 21.20 -5.62
N ASN A 378 -5.57 20.15 -4.92
CA ASN A 378 -5.05 19.74 -3.62
C ASN A 378 -3.86 18.80 -3.74
N SER A 379 -3.93 17.82 -4.67
CA SER A 379 -2.91 16.78 -4.80
C SER A 379 -2.68 16.35 -6.24
N VAL A 380 -1.41 16.15 -6.59
CA VAL A 380 -0.98 15.51 -7.84
C VAL A 380 -0.20 14.25 -7.48
N PHE A 381 -0.70 13.10 -7.91
CA PHE A 381 -0.11 11.80 -7.60
C PHE A 381 0.26 11.03 -8.87
N ASN A 382 1.51 10.61 -9.00
CA ASN A 382 1.98 9.83 -10.13
C ASN A 382 1.81 8.31 -9.88
N SER A 383 0.74 7.75 -10.43
CA SER A 383 0.49 6.29 -10.40
C SER A 383 1.39 5.54 -11.38
N SER A 384 1.51 6.00 -12.63
CA SER A 384 2.29 5.29 -13.66
C SER A 384 2.90 6.13 -14.80
N GLU A 385 2.78 7.45 -14.78
CA GLU A 385 3.41 8.33 -15.78
C GLU A 385 4.94 8.29 -15.69
N ARG A 386 5.60 8.21 -16.85
CA ARG A 386 7.07 8.13 -17.00
C ARG A 386 7.71 9.47 -17.29
N TYR A 387 6.95 10.38 -17.91
CA TYR A 387 7.41 11.69 -18.38
C TYR A 387 6.52 12.80 -17.79
N PRO A 388 6.67 13.12 -16.49
CA PRO A 388 5.80 14.08 -15.80
C PRO A 388 6.11 15.55 -16.14
N ASP A 389 7.01 15.85 -17.08
CA ASP A 389 7.51 17.20 -17.41
C ASP A 389 6.42 18.19 -17.80
N PHE A 390 5.31 17.72 -18.38
CA PHE A 390 4.18 18.58 -18.71
C PHE A 390 3.57 19.26 -17.47
N THR A 391 3.68 18.63 -16.30
CA THR A 391 3.16 19.18 -15.03
C THR A 391 3.92 20.41 -14.57
N PHE A 392 5.15 20.64 -15.06
CA PHE A 392 5.97 21.78 -14.66
C PHE A 392 5.35 23.11 -15.09
N LYS A 393 4.61 23.10 -16.20
CA LYS A 393 3.83 24.25 -16.68
C LYS A 393 2.66 24.59 -15.75
N TRP A 394 2.30 23.70 -14.83
CA TRP A 394 1.20 23.94 -13.90
C TRP A 394 1.63 24.69 -12.64
N PHE A 395 2.86 24.50 -12.19
CA PHE A 395 3.31 25.01 -10.88
C PHE A 395 3.07 26.51 -10.72
N PRO A 396 3.33 27.38 -11.71
CA PRO A 396 3.11 28.82 -11.55
C PRO A 396 1.65 29.21 -11.22
N GLU A 397 0.67 28.37 -11.53
CA GLU A 397 -0.76 28.62 -11.31
C GLU A 397 -1.33 27.90 -10.08
N MET A 398 -0.51 27.11 -9.38
CA MET A 398 -0.90 26.31 -8.21
C MET A 398 -0.46 26.98 -6.91
N ASP A 399 -1.40 27.32 -6.02
CA ASP A 399 -1.13 27.90 -4.70
C ASP A 399 -1.71 27.07 -3.53
N SER A 400 -2.74 26.27 -3.81
CA SER A 400 -3.45 25.41 -2.85
C SER A 400 -2.85 23.99 -2.73
N LEU A 401 -1.96 23.59 -3.64
CA LEU A 401 -1.41 22.24 -3.72
C LEU A 401 -0.66 21.84 -2.43
N LYS A 402 -1.09 20.73 -1.82
CA LYS A 402 -0.51 20.14 -0.60
C LYS A 402 0.41 18.97 -0.89
N VAL A 403 0.08 18.15 -1.88
CA VAL A 403 0.85 16.94 -2.22
C VAL A 403 1.28 16.98 -3.68
N LEU A 404 2.59 16.93 -3.89
CA LEU A 404 3.22 16.70 -5.18
C LEU A 404 4.03 15.41 -5.10
N TYR A 405 3.44 14.31 -5.59
CA TYR A 405 4.08 13.00 -5.64
C TYR A 405 4.37 12.64 -7.09
N LEU A 406 5.48 13.12 -7.65
CA LEU A 406 5.87 12.85 -9.03
C LEU A 406 6.73 11.60 -9.21
N GLY A 407 7.40 11.18 -8.13
CA GLY A 407 8.26 10.01 -8.13
C GLY A 407 7.51 8.67 -8.19
N ARG A 408 8.30 7.59 -8.14
CA ARG A 408 7.79 6.22 -8.08
C ARG A 408 7.27 5.94 -6.69
N TRP A 409 6.04 5.45 -6.58
CA TRP A 409 5.53 4.94 -5.31
C TRP A 409 6.09 3.53 -5.02
N GLU A 410 6.47 2.79 -6.06
CA GLU A 410 7.15 1.51 -5.93
C GLU A 410 8.58 1.68 -5.42
N ARG A 411 9.04 0.74 -4.59
CA ARG A 411 10.44 0.69 -4.17
C ARG A 411 11.39 0.03 -5.17
N THR A 412 10.87 -0.54 -6.25
CA THR A 412 11.69 -1.26 -7.22
C THR A 412 12.16 -0.34 -8.34
N ALA A 413 13.40 -0.51 -8.81
CA ALA A 413 13.93 0.26 -9.93
C ALA A 413 13.33 -0.10 -11.31
N LYS A 414 12.32 -0.99 -11.36
CA LYS A 414 11.77 -1.55 -12.60
C LYS A 414 11.00 -0.53 -13.46
N ARG A 415 10.34 0.46 -12.83
CA ARG A 415 9.68 1.55 -13.54
C ARG A 415 10.67 2.70 -13.67
N HIS A 416 10.94 3.15 -14.89
CA HIS A 416 11.75 4.34 -15.13
C HIS A 416 10.85 5.57 -15.15
N ILE A 417 11.24 6.61 -14.41
CA ILE A 417 10.68 7.96 -14.52
C ILE A 417 11.88 8.87 -14.74
N GLU A 418 11.81 9.72 -15.75
CA GLU A 418 12.85 10.69 -16.05
C GLU A 418 12.23 12.06 -16.27
N VAL A 419 13.05 13.09 -16.06
CA VAL A 419 12.74 14.47 -16.39
C VAL A 419 13.83 15.01 -17.31
N GLU A 420 13.48 15.86 -18.25
CA GLU A 420 14.43 16.39 -19.21
C GLU A 420 15.37 17.43 -18.59
N SER A 421 14.87 18.16 -17.59
CA SER A 421 15.55 19.30 -16.98
C SER A 421 15.15 19.51 -15.52
N THR A 422 16.06 20.10 -14.72
CA THR A 422 15.79 20.56 -13.35
C THR A 422 15.29 22.02 -13.28
N GLU A 423 15.04 22.67 -14.43
CA GLU A 423 14.53 24.05 -14.47
C GLU A 423 13.22 24.22 -13.70
N PHE A 424 12.35 23.22 -13.69
CA PHE A 424 11.04 23.27 -13.03
C PHE A 424 11.13 23.52 -11.52
N LEU A 425 12.27 23.17 -10.90
CA LEU A 425 12.46 23.35 -9.47
C LEU A 425 12.30 24.83 -9.07
N LYS A 426 12.68 25.77 -9.95
CA LYS A 426 12.53 27.21 -9.68
C LYS A 426 11.07 27.65 -9.56
N ASP A 427 10.17 26.92 -10.23
CA ASP A 427 8.76 27.24 -10.29
C ASP A 427 7.99 26.65 -9.10
N ILE A 428 8.57 25.69 -8.36
CA ILE A 428 8.01 25.16 -7.10
C ILE A 428 7.79 26.26 -6.05
N LYS A 429 8.45 27.42 -6.17
CA LYS A 429 8.27 28.57 -5.25
C LYS A 429 6.82 29.04 -5.13
N SER A 430 5.98 28.81 -6.15
CA SER A 430 4.56 29.16 -6.13
C SER A 430 3.73 28.25 -5.21
N LEU A 431 4.20 27.02 -4.95
CA LEU A 431 3.50 25.98 -4.20
C LEU A 431 3.55 26.25 -2.68
N LYS A 432 3.00 27.38 -2.23
CA LYS A 432 3.10 27.85 -0.82
C LYS A 432 2.37 26.95 0.18
N SER A 433 1.40 26.17 -0.29
CA SER A 433 0.67 25.21 0.54
C SER A 433 1.29 23.81 0.58
N LEU A 434 2.41 23.59 -0.13
CA LEU A 434 3.01 22.27 -0.30
C LEU A 434 3.51 21.70 1.02
N ARG A 435 3.09 20.48 1.31
CA ARG A 435 3.44 19.72 2.52
C ARG A 435 4.29 18.48 2.21
N LEU A 436 4.07 17.87 1.05
CA LEU A 436 4.84 16.72 0.56
C LEU A 436 5.33 16.97 -0.87
N ALA A 437 6.64 16.89 -1.06
CA ALA A 437 7.27 16.78 -2.37
C ALA A 437 8.01 15.43 -2.44
N SER A 438 7.58 14.53 -3.32
CA SER A 438 8.32 13.29 -3.62
C SER A 438 8.73 13.23 -5.08
N PHE A 439 10.04 13.16 -5.27
CA PHE A 439 10.70 12.91 -6.55
C PHE A 439 11.38 11.53 -6.54
N GLN A 440 10.96 10.63 -5.64
CA GLN A 440 11.58 9.32 -5.45
C GLN A 440 11.83 8.60 -6.78
N GLY A 441 13.09 8.26 -7.04
CA GLY A 441 13.45 7.43 -8.19
C GLY A 441 13.34 8.11 -9.55
N ILE A 442 13.21 9.44 -9.61
CA ILE A 442 13.29 10.19 -10.86
C ILE A 442 14.76 10.32 -11.26
N SER A 443 15.10 9.91 -12.49
CA SER A 443 16.43 10.08 -13.06
C SER A 443 16.64 11.49 -13.61
N ARG A 444 17.90 11.88 -13.84
CA ARG A 444 18.31 13.18 -14.39
C ARG A 444 18.04 14.42 -13.51
N ILE A 445 17.57 14.22 -12.27
CA ILE A 445 17.65 15.27 -11.24
C ILE A 445 19.09 15.32 -10.73
N GLU A 446 19.93 16.10 -11.40
CA GLU A 446 21.37 16.20 -11.09
C GLU A 446 21.64 17.08 -9.88
N ASN A 447 20.88 18.16 -9.70
CA ASN A 447 21.05 19.05 -8.56
C ASN A 447 19.74 19.73 -8.19
N LEU A 448 19.62 20.07 -6.91
CA LEU A 448 18.49 20.81 -6.36
C LEU A 448 18.80 22.29 -6.08
N LYS A 449 19.88 22.85 -6.66
CA LYS A 449 20.30 24.24 -6.42
C LYS A 449 19.21 25.27 -6.75
N LYS A 450 18.31 24.93 -7.66
CA LYS A 450 17.18 25.79 -8.08
C LYS A 450 15.93 25.61 -7.24
N LEU A 451 15.90 24.62 -6.33
CA LEU A 451 14.79 24.42 -5.44
C LEU A 451 14.73 25.62 -4.47
N PRO A 452 13.63 26.38 -4.45
CA PRO A 452 13.48 27.50 -3.55
C PRO A 452 13.23 26.97 -2.14
N CYS A 453 14.10 27.30 -1.18
CA CYS A 453 13.89 26.90 0.21
C CYS A 453 12.91 27.82 0.98
N SER A 454 12.01 28.48 0.24
CA SER A 454 10.91 29.33 0.76
C SER A 454 9.54 28.63 0.68
N LEU A 455 9.49 27.40 1.19
CA LEU A 455 8.31 26.53 1.24
C LEU A 455 7.89 26.33 2.70
N PRO A 456 7.09 27.26 3.27
CA PRO A 456 6.89 27.36 4.72
C PRO A 456 6.14 26.17 5.34
N LYS A 457 5.39 25.41 4.53
CA LYS A 457 4.59 24.26 5.00
C LYS A 457 5.19 22.90 4.61
N LEU A 458 6.35 22.86 3.97
CA LEU A 458 6.93 21.61 3.49
C LEU A 458 7.37 20.74 4.68
N VAL A 459 6.68 19.61 4.87
CA VAL A 459 6.92 18.64 5.96
C VAL A 459 7.83 17.50 5.49
N ILE A 460 7.70 17.09 4.22
CA ILE A 460 8.39 15.93 3.67
C ILE A 460 9.02 16.30 2.32
N LEU A 461 10.32 16.07 2.22
CA LEU A 461 11.07 16.08 0.97
C LEU A 461 11.69 14.70 0.75
N ASP A 462 11.12 13.97 -0.22
CA ASP A 462 11.52 12.62 -0.56
C ASP A 462 12.22 12.59 -1.93
N LEU A 463 13.53 12.42 -1.88
CA LEU A 463 14.45 12.40 -3.02
C LEU A 463 15.12 11.03 -3.17
N ARG A 464 14.60 10.02 -2.46
CA ARG A 464 15.22 8.71 -2.42
C ARG A 464 15.43 8.16 -3.83
N ALA A 465 16.59 7.54 -4.05
CA ALA A 465 16.93 6.89 -5.32
C ALA A 465 16.91 7.84 -6.53
N CYS A 466 17.06 9.16 -6.33
CA CYS A 466 17.47 10.08 -7.39
C CYS A 466 18.95 9.84 -7.69
N TYR A 467 19.25 8.83 -8.50
CA TYR A 467 20.61 8.30 -8.66
C TYR A 467 21.63 9.32 -9.18
N ASN A 468 21.18 10.31 -9.95
CA ASN A 468 22.02 11.37 -10.51
C ASN A 468 22.22 12.57 -9.56
N LEU A 469 21.61 12.59 -8.38
CA LEU A 469 21.65 13.75 -7.50
C LEU A 469 23.05 13.96 -6.91
N GLU A 470 23.72 15.03 -7.32
CA GLU A 470 25.07 15.43 -6.89
C GLU A 470 25.05 16.42 -5.72
N GLY A 471 23.97 17.21 -5.56
CA GLY A 471 23.96 18.27 -4.55
C GLY A 471 22.57 18.76 -4.16
N LEU A 472 22.45 19.09 -2.87
CA LEU A 472 21.31 19.76 -2.25
C LEU A 472 21.47 21.30 -2.34
N PRO A 473 20.39 22.09 -2.16
CA PRO A 473 20.51 23.55 -2.10
C PRO A 473 21.24 23.99 -0.84
N GLU A 474 22.13 25.00 -0.95
CA GLU A 474 22.88 25.53 0.19
C GLU A 474 21.93 26.16 1.23
N ASP A 475 20.81 26.74 0.83
CA ASP A 475 19.83 27.36 1.73
C ASP A 475 18.79 26.37 2.29
N ILE A 476 19.02 25.04 2.20
CA ILE A 476 18.07 24.00 2.66
C ILE A 476 17.62 24.20 4.11
N GLY A 477 18.48 24.79 4.94
CA GLY A 477 18.20 25.13 6.34
C GLY A 477 17.05 26.13 6.55
N SER A 478 16.53 26.73 5.48
CA SER A 478 15.38 27.66 5.50
C SER A 478 14.02 26.93 5.45
N LEU A 479 14.02 25.60 5.26
CA LEU A 479 12.80 24.78 5.30
C LEU A 479 12.38 24.50 6.75
N GLU A 480 11.82 25.51 7.43
CA GLU A 480 11.55 25.50 8.87
C GLU A 480 10.57 24.40 9.35
N SER A 481 9.65 23.96 8.47
CA SER A 481 8.65 22.93 8.78
C SER A 481 9.08 21.49 8.42
N LEU A 482 10.30 21.30 7.91
CA LEU A 482 10.72 20.01 7.36
C LEU A 482 10.98 18.98 8.46
N ILE A 483 10.17 17.91 8.47
CA ILE A 483 10.26 16.81 9.44
C ILE A 483 10.99 15.60 8.85
N TYR A 484 10.81 15.33 7.55
CA TYR A 484 11.39 14.18 6.85
C TYR A 484 12.19 14.63 5.63
N LEU A 485 13.49 14.31 5.63
CA LEU A 485 14.36 14.42 4.47
C LEU A 485 14.94 13.03 4.13
N ASP A 486 14.55 12.50 2.98
CA ASP A 486 15.06 11.22 2.49
C ASP A 486 15.86 11.43 1.20
N VAL A 487 17.20 11.37 1.31
CA VAL A 487 18.15 11.36 0.20
C VAL A 487 18.91 10.02 0.14
N SER A 488 18.30 8.95 0.67
CA SER A 488 18.90 7.62 0.60
C SER A 488 18.96 7.09 -0.83
N GLU A 489 19.98 6.28 -1.14
CA GLU A 489 20.20 5.73 -2.49
C GLU A 489 20.49 6.80 -3.57
N CYS A 490 20.88 8.03 -3.17
CA CYS A 490 21.46 9.05 -4.04
C CYS A 490 22.98 8.87 -4.11
N TYR A 491 23.45 7.95 -4.94
CA TYR A 491 24.85 7.50 -4.90
C TYR A 491 25.88 8.53 -5.41
N MET A 492 25.44 9.55 -6.16
CA MET A 492 26.29 10.65 -6.64
C MET A 492 26.42 11.81 -5.65
N LEU A 493 25.64 11.81 -4.56
CA LEU A 493 25.69 12.86 -3.55
C LEU A 493 26.99 12.73 -2.74
N ASP A 494 27.85 13.73 -2.82
CA ASP A 494 29.20 13.69 -2.26
C ASP A 494 29.38 14.50 -0.96
N ARG A 495 28.48 15.44 -0.69
CA ARG A 495 28.54 16.34 0.47
C ARG A 495 27.16 16.82 0.92
N MET A 496 27.10 17.28 2.18
CA MET A 496 25.92 17.91 2.75
C MET A 496 26.12 19.44 2.82
N PRO A 497 25.08 20.26 2.54
CA PRO A 497 25.14 21.71 2.73
C PRO A 497 25.26 22.05 4.22
N ARG A 498 26.01 23.11 4.56
CA ARG A 498 26.32 23.45 5.97
C ARG A 498 25.06 23.82 6.77
N GLU A 499 24.12 24.45 6.09
CA GLU A 499 22.86 24.97 6.61
C GLU A 499 21.89 23.86 7.00
N ILE A 500 22.17 22.58 6.67
CA ILE A 500 21.34 21.47 7.13
C ILE A 500 21.19 21.45 8.66
N SER A 501 22.22 21.91 9.38
CA SER A 501 22.24 22.07 10.84
C SER A 501 21.17 23.03 11.39
N ARG A 502 20.55 23.86 10.54
CA ARG A 502 19.49 24.80 10.90
C ARG A 502 18.09 24.18 10.89
N LEU A 503 17.93 22.95 10.38
CA LEU A 503 16.63 22.25 10.33
C LEU A 503 16.22 21.73 11.72
N LYS A 504 15.77 22.63 12.60
CA LYS A 504 15.46 22.32 14.00
C LYS A 504 14.29 21.37 14.21
N THR A 505 13.37 21.28 13.25
CA THR A 505 12.18 20.42 13.31
C THR A 505 12.43 19.01 12.74
N LEU A 506 13.59 18.77 12.12
CA LEU A 506 13.89 17.52 11.41
C LEU A 506 13.95 16.33 12.36
N GLN A 507 13.15 15.30 12.07
CA GLN A 507 13.10 14.06 12.85
C GLN A 507 13.69 12.86 12.10
N VAL A 508 13.64 12.86 10.78
CA VAL A 508 14.18 11.77 9.95
C VAL A 508 15.08 12.34 8.88
N LEU A 509 16.34 11.93 8.93
CA LEU A 509 17.36 12.25 7.93
C LEU A 509 17.99 10.96 7.42
N LYS A 510 17.76 10.63 6.14
CA LYS A 510 18.40 9.46 5.52
C LYS A 510 19.28 9.87 4.36
N GLY A 511 20.45 9.23 4.27
CA GLY A 511 21.44 9.50 3.23
C GLY A 511 22.34 10.69 3.53
N PHE A 512 22.54 11.02 4.81
CA PHE A 512 23.53 12.03 5.21
C PHE A 512 24.92 11.59 4.78
N VAL A 513 25.68 12.45 4.10
CA VAL A 513 27.02 12.11 3.61
C VAL A 513 28.08 12.74 4.50
N ILE A 514 29.05 11.94 4.93
CA ILE A 514 30.30 12.42 5.52
C ILE A 514 31.37 12.35 4.43
N SER A 515 31.78 13.51 3.95
CA SER A 515 32.79 13.69 2.91
C SER A 515 34.21 13.69 3.47
N GLN A 516 35.20 13.65 2.58
CA GLN A 516 36.62 13.66 2.96
C GLN A 516 37.04 14.91 3.73
N SER A 517 36.40 16.06 3.47
CA SER A 517 36.69 17.34 4.12
C SER A 517 36.00 17.53 5.47
N ASP A 518 35.05 16.66 5.82
CA ASP A 518 34.26 16.84 7.03
C ASP A 518 35.03 16.42 8.29
N ASN A 519 34.79 17.14 9.38
CA ASN A 519 35.26 16.78 10.71
C ASN A 519 34.13 16.08 11.48
N GLU A 520 34.36 14.82 11.86
CA GLU A 520 33.37 13.97 12.54
C GLU A 520 32.92 14.54 13.88
N LYS A 521 33.83 15.19 14.63
CA LYS A 521 33.51 15.82 15.93
C LYS A 521 32.59 17.03 15.78
N GLU A 522 32.70 17.71 14.64
CA GLU A 522 31.94 18.90 14.29
C GLU A 522 30.82 18.59 13.29
N CYS A 523 30.36 17.34 13.24
CA CYS A 523 29.32 16.91 12.30
C CYS A 523 28.04 17.74 12.50
N ALA A 524 27.52 18.31 11.41
CA ALA A 524 26.33 19.16 11.42
C ALA A 524 25.10 18.51 12.07
N VAL A 525 25.06 17.18 12.09
CA VAL A 525 24.01 16.37 12.72
C VAL A 525 23.88 16.64 14.22
N LYS A 526 24.95 17.05 14.92
CA LYS A 526 24.91 17.36 16.35
C LYS A 526 23.92 18.47 16.72
N HIS A 527 23.56 19.31 15.75
CA HIS A 527 22.63 20.44 15.93
C HIS A 527 21.16 20.08 15.64
N LEU A 528 20.89 18.83 15.26
CA LEU A 528 19.56 18.32 14.91
C LEU A 528 18.93 17.60 16.10
N GLU A 529 18.60 18.35 17.16
CA GLU A 529 18.21 17.82 18.47
C GLU A 529 16.93 16.97 18.48
N ASN A 530 16.05 17.16 17.49
CA ASN A 530 14.81 16.39 17.33
C ASN A 530 14.97 15.11 16.50
N LEU A 531 16.19 14.79 16.07
CA LEU A 531 16.44 13.68 15.17
C LEU A 531 16.14 12.33 15.85
N ARG A 532 15.22 11.58 15.26
CA ARG A 532 14.82 10.22 15.67
C ARG A 532 15.46 9.14 14.82
N LYS A 533 15.69 9.41 13.53
CA LYS A 533 16.29 8.45 12.60
C LYS A 533 17.36 9.09 11.74
N LEU A 534 18.53 8.47 11.74
CA LEU A 534 19.68 8.89 10.96
C LEU A 534 20.18 7.72 10.11
N SER A 535 20.46 7.98 8.83
CA SER A 535 21.27 7.10 7.99
C SER A 535 22.41 7.90 7.39
N VAL A 536 23.63 7.42 7.60
CA VAL A 536 24.88 8.03 7.15
C VAL A 536 25.57 7.17 6.12
N THR A 537 26.12 7.81 5.09
CA THR A 537 27.08 7.25 4.16
C THR A 537 28.43 7.91 4.40
N VAL A 538 29.46 7.12 4.69
CA VAL A 538 30.81 7.57 4.98
C VAL A 538 31.66 7.45 3.71
N ASN A 539 31.98 8.60 3.12
CA ASN A 539 32.85 8.77 1.96
C ASN A 539 34.18 9.42 2.38
N LYS A 540 34.81 8.85 3.41
CA LYS A 540 36.07 9.34 3.99
C LYS A 540 37.05 8.19 4.25
N TYR A 541 38.33 8.41 3.92
CA TYR A 541 39.38 7.39 4.06
C TYR A 541 39.70 7.10 5.53
N GLN A 542 40.00 8.15 6.30
CA GLN A 542 40.34 8.08 7.72
C GLN A 542 39.15 8.56 8.55
N PHE A 543 38.14 7.72 8.65
CA PHE A 543 36.96 7.98 9.46
C PHE A 543 37.11 7.33 10.83
N LYS A 544 37.02 8.13 11.90
CA LYS A 544 37.00 7.63 13.28
C LYS A 544 35.55 7.55 13.75
N VAL A 545 35.04 6.33 13.94
CA VAL A 545 33.64 6.13 14.32
C VAL A 545 33.37 6.66 15.73
N GLU A 546 34.34 6.59 16.64
CA GLU A 546 34.25 7.08 18.02
C GLU A 546 33.99 8.58 18.07
N ASP A 547 34.71 9.35 17.24
CA ASP A 547 34.55 10.80 17.12
C ASP A 547 33.16 11.17 16.58
N PHE A 548 32.66 10.38 15.63
CA PHE A 548 31.30 10.55 15.13
C PHE A 548 30.26 10.20 16.21
N MET A 549 30.44 9.11 16.95
CA MET A 549 29.51 8.73 18.04
C MET A 549 29.47 9.80 19.15
N GLU A 550 30.60 10.43 19.46
CA GLU A 550 30.67 11.56 20.39
C GLU A 550 29.82 12.75 19.90
N SER A 551 29.76 13.02 18.59
CA SER A 551 28.88 14.06 18.02
C SER A 551 27.39 13.75 18.15
N LEU A 552 27.02 12.48 18.32
CA LEU A 552 25.63 12.03 18.44
C LEU A 552 25.16 11.91 19.91
N LYS A 553 26.06 12.05 20.89
CA LYS A 553 25.78 11.74 22.31
C LYS A 553 24.59 12.51 22.89
N ASP A 554 24.39 13.75 22.45
CA ASP A 554 23.36 14.66 22.96
C ASP A 554 22.02 14.52 22.22
N LEU A 555 21.94 13.66 21.20
CA LEU A 555 20.72 13.39 20.44
C LEU A 555 19.82 12.42 21.20
N LYS A 556 19.15 12.93 22.24
CA LYS A 556 18.33 12.14 23.18
C LYS A 556 17.15 11.42 22.54
N GLN A 557 16.71 11.82 21.35
CA GLN A 557 15.58 11.21 20.64
C GLN A 557 15.99 10.19 19.57
N LEU A 558 17.29 9.96 19.34
CA LEU A 558 17.78 9.12 18.25
C LEU A 558 17.53 7.63 18.51
N GLU A 559 16.49 7.09 17.88
CA GLU A 559 16.04 5.70 18.04
C GLU A 559 16.60 4.75 16.97
N SER A 560 17.00 5.26 15.80
CA SER A 560 17.52 4.44 14.70
C SER A 560 18.73 5.08 14.05
N LEU A 561 19.83 4.33 13.99
CA LEU A 561 21.07 4.72 13.33
C LEU A 561 21.47 3.68 12.28
N LYS A 562 21.76 4.15 11.07
CA LYS A 562 22.45 3.38 10.04
C LYS A 562 23.75 4.10 9.68
N ILE A 563 24.84 3.35 9.59
CA ILE A 563 26.13 3.83 9.08
C ILE A 563 26.58 2.87 7.98
N ALA A 564 26.82 3.41 6.78
CA ALA A 564 27.30 2.67 5.63
C ALA A 564 28.63 3.24 5.19
N TRP A 565 29.66 2.42 5.07
CA TRP A 565 30.96 2.81 4.55
C TRP A 565 31.03 2.55 3.04
N GLY A 566 31.42 3.57 2.27
CA GLY A 566 31.56 3.46 0.82
C GLY A 566 32.64 2.45 0.41
N ALA A 567 32.48 1.83 -0.77
CA ALA A 567 33.44 0.88 -1.32
C ALA A 567 34.79 1.57 -1.61
N ARG A 568 35.88 0.97 -1.13
CA ARG A 568 37.24 1.49 -1.23
C ARG A 568 38.00 0.72 -2.31
N THR A 569 38.51 1.38 -3.34
CA THR A 569 39.63 0.86 -4.13
C THR A 569 40.91 1.46 -3.57
N GLU A 570 41.84 0.63 -3.10
CA GLU A 570 43.16 1.10 -2.67
C GLU A 570 43.91 1.74 -3.85
N THR A 571 43.82 3.06 -4.01
CA THR A 571 44.78 3.77 -4.85
C THR A 571 46.08 3.90 -4.06
N LYS A 572 46.97 2.94 -4.29
CA LYS A 572 48.42 2.93 -4.01
C LYS A 572 48.89 3.73 -2.77
N LYS A 573 49.25 2.96 -1.73
CA LYS A 573 50.27 3.23 -0.69
C LYS A 573 50.83 4.66 -0.70
N HIS A 574 50.20 5.56 0.03
CA HIS A 574 50.87 6.77 0.50
C HIS A 574 51.19 6.60 1.98
N GLY A 575 52.48 6.38 2.24
CA GLY A 575 53.15 6.61 3.52
C GLY A 575 52.74 5.74 4.71
N LYS A 576 53.73 5.08 5.32
CA LYS A 576 53.64 4.69 6.73
C LYS A 576 53.47 5.95 7.57
N GLY A 577 52.23 6.39 7.77
CA GLY A 577 51.84 7.43 8.70
C GLY A 577 51.66 6.83 10.09
N ARG A 578 52.24 7.49 11.09
CA ARG A 578 52.38 7.11 12.50
C ARG A 578 51.12 6.49 13.11
N GLN A 579 51.32 5.46 13.94
CA GLN A 579 50.37 5.11 15.00
C GLN A 579 50.21 6.32 15.91
N GLU A 580 49.21 7.15 15.63
CA GLU A 580 48.76 8.18 16.56
C GLU A 580 47.73 7.55 17.49
N ASP A 581 48.18 7.33 18.71
CA ASP A 581 47.44 7.20 19.96
C ASP A 581 46.08 6.51 19.87
N SER A 582 46.07 5.22 20.20
CA SER A 582 44.90 4.47 20.63
C SER A 582 44.41 5.02 21.98
N GLY A 583 43.92 6.26 21.96
CA GLY A 583 43.07 6.75 23.02
C GLY A 583 41.88 5.82 23.11
N ILE A 584 41.77 5.09 24.21
CA ILE A 584 40.62 4.23 24.53
C ILE A 584 39.39 5.13 24.52
N GLY A 585 38.69 5.18 23.38
CA GLY A 585 37.54 6.04 23.19
C GLY A 585 36.46 5.64 24.17
N THR A 586 36.11 6.54 25.08
CA THR A 586 35.01 6.39 26.05
C THR A 586 33.62 6.55 25.42
N SER A 587 33.55 6.69 24.08
CA SER A 587 32.32 6.94 23.34
C SER A 587 31.32 5.79 23.53
N LYS A 588 30.04 6.14 23.74
CA LYS A 588 28.93 5.21 23.95
C LYS A 588 27.89 5.39 22.86
N LEU A 589 27.07 4.36 22.66
CA LEU A 589 25.87 4.48 21.84
C LEU A 589 24.91 5.53 22.43
N PRO A 590 24.20 6.31 21.58
CA PRO A 590 23.14 7.19 22.03
C PRO A 590 22.11 6.43 22.89
N SER A 591 21.76 7.03 24.04
CA SER A 591 21.04 6.33 25.10
C SER A 591 19.58 5.96 24.79
N SER A 592 19.02 6.39 23.65
CA SER A 592 17.67 6.04 23.19
C SER A 592 17.66 5.10 21.99
N LEU A 593 18.84 4.66 21.54
CA LEU A 593 18.99 3.89 20.31
C LEU A 593 18.38 2.48 20.43
N LYS A 594 17.38 2.20 19.58
CA LYS A 594 16.67 0.91 19.49
C LYS A 594 17.11 0.09 18.27
N LYS A 595 17.56 0.75 17.21
CA LYS A 595 18.01 0.10 15.97
C LYS A 595 19.40 0.60 15.56
N LEU A 596 20.31 -0.34 15.33
CA LEU A 596 21.62 -0.08 14.73
C LEU A 596 21.81 -0.93 13.48
N GLU A 597 22.28 -0.30 12.40
CA GLU A 597 22.64 -0.95 11.15
C GLU A 597 24.02 -0.49 10.69
N LEU A 598 24.96 -1.43 10.57
CA LEU A 598 26.31 -1.19 10.07
C LEU A 598 26.46 -1.89 8.72
N GLU A 599 26.81 -1.14 7.67
CA GLU A 599 27.07 -1.70 6.34
C GLU A 599 28.51 -1.43 5.92
N CYS A 600 29.26 -2.48 5.56
CA CYS A 600 30.65 -2.40 5.09
C CYS A 600 31.63 -1.85 6.13
N TYR A 601 31.43 -2.14 7.43
CA TYR A 601 32.35 -1.71 8.49
C TYR A 601 33.81 -2.10 8.15
N PRO A 602 34.77 -1.16 8.16
CA PRO A 602 36.06 -1.37 7.52
C PRO A 602 37.08 -2.13 8.37
N GLU A 603 36.90 -2.18 9.69
CA GLU A 603 37.88 -2.75 10.62
C GLU A 603 37.51 -4.19 11.02
N LYS A 604 38.53 -4.96 11.42
CA LYS A 604 38.33 -6.33 11.92
C LYS A 604 37.85 -6.38 13.35
N GLU A 605 38.35 -5.45 14.16
CA GLU A 605 38.00 -5.32 15.57
C GLU A 605 36.68 -4.57 15.73
N PRO A 606 35.78 -5.02 16.60
CA PRO A 606 34.57 -4.27 16.92
C PRO A 606 34.90 -2.97 17.67
N PRO A 607 34.16 -1.87 17.42
CA PRO A 607 34.30 -0.68 18.24
C PRO A 607 33.83 -0.97 19.67
N VAL A 608 34.39 -0.27 20.67
CA VAL A 608 34.19 -0.56 22.11
C VAL A 608 32.71 -0.60 22.52
N TRP A 609 31.88 0.25 21.90
CA TRP A 609 30.44 0.32 22.17
C TRP A 609 29.62 -0.81 21.52
N LEU A 610 30.19 -1.61 20.61
CA LEU A 610 29.55 -2.78 19.99
C LEU A 610 29.76 -4.05 20.85
N ASN A 611 29.62 -3.92 22.16
CA ASN A 611 29.67 -5.03 23.10
C ASN A 611 28.24 -5.51 23.42
N PRO A 612 27.82 -6.72 22.96
CA PRO A 612 26.47 -7.23 23.15
C PRO A 612 25.95 -7.17 24.59
N LYS A 613 26.80 -7.44 25.58
CA LYS A 613 26.44 -7.46 27.01
C LYS A 613 25.97 -6.11 27.53
N THR A 614 26.32 -5.02 26.85
CA THR A 614 26.00 -3.63 27.23
C THR A 614 24.89 -3.00 26.40
N LEU A 615 24.34 -3.72 25.41
CA LEU A 615 23.29 -3.22 24.51
C LEU A 615 21.90 -3.35 25.14
N ASP A 616 21.66 -2.62 26.23
CA ASP A 616 20.47 -2.75 27.09
C ASP A 616 19.17 -2.17 26.52
N LYS A 617 19.27 -1.25 25.55
CA LYS A 617 18.12 -0.63 24.88
C LYS A 617 18.00 -0.97 23.40
N LEU A 618 19.02 -1.61 22.83
CA LEU A 618 19.05 -1.94 21.41
C LEU A 618 18.16 -3.16 21.15
N GLU A 619 17.10 -2.99 20.38
CA GLU A 619 16.15 -4.07 20.02
C GLU A 619 16.57 -4.77 18.72
N LYS A 620 17.28 -4.07 17.83
CA LYS A 620 17.65 -4.58 16.51
C LYS A 620 19.08 -4.20 16.14
N LEU A 621 19.87 -5.23 15.81
CA LEU A 621 21.23 -5.09 15.29
C LEU A 621 21.33 -5.74 13.91
N SER A 622 21.87 -5.00 12.94
CA SER A 622 22.11 -5.49 11.59
C SER A 622 23.52 -5.16 11.15
N ILE A 623 24.30 -6.16 10.77
CA ILE A 623 25.67 -6.00 10.26
C ILE A 623 25.73 -6.66 8.89
N LYS A 624 26.16 -5.90 7.88
CA LYS A 624 26.11 -6.33 6.48
C LYS A 624 27.40 -5.96 5.76
N GLY A 625 28.15 -6.94 5.27
CA GLY A 625 29.42 -6.72 4.60
C GLY A 625 30.48 -6.13 5.54
N GLY A 626 31.67 -5.90 5.01
CA GLY A 626 32.80 -5.36 5.77
C GLY A 626 33.69 -6.44 6.36
N ASN A 627 34.63 -6.00 7.20
CA ASN A 627 35.76 -6.81 7.67
C ASN A 627 35.63 -7.28 9.11
N LEU A 628 34.52 -6.95 9.79
CA LEU A 628 34.32 -7.30 11.19
C LEU A 628 34.46 -8.82 11.39
N SER A 629 35.28 -9.23 12.35
CA SER A 629 35.69 -10.63 12.52
C SER A 629 34.97 -11.36 13.67
N SER A 630 34.56 -10.65 14.72
CA SER A 630 33.76 -11.19 15.83
C SER A 630 33.10 -10.07 16.62
N PHE A 631 32.27 -10.42 17.61
CA PHE A 631 31.85 -9.48 18.65
C PHE A 631 32.95 -9.32 19.71
N SER A 632 32.88 -8.24 20.50
CA SER A 632 33.82 -8.00 21.60
C SER A 632 33.65 -9.06 22.69
N ASP A 633 34.72 -9.78 23.01
CA ASP A 633 34.70 -10.92 23.94
C ASP A 633 35.28 -10.57 25.32
N HIS A 634 35.01 -9.35 25.81
CA HIS A 634 35.56 -8.93 27.09
C HIS A 634 34.92 -9.73 28.25
N PRO A 635 35.73 -10.38 29.10
CA PRO A 635 35.25 -11.06 30.30
C PRO A 635 34.85 -10.01 31.34
N SER A 636 33.67 -9.42 31.18
CA SER A 636 33.00 -8.73 32.27
C SER A 636 32.22 -9.76 33.08
N ASN A 637 32.45 -9.80 34.39
CA ASN A 637 31.58 -10.46 35.38
C ASN A 637 30.20 -9.77 35.50
N ALA A 638 29.86 -8.89 34.56
CA ALA A 638 28.63 -8.13 34.56
C ALA A 638 27.50 -8.98 33.97
N GLU A 639 26.33 -8.87 34.58
CA GLU A 639 25.08 -9.44 34.07
C GLU A 639 24.87 -9.04 32.61
N ASN A 640 24.51 -10.00 31.75
CA ASN A 640 24.22 -9.72 30.34
C ASN A 640 22.88 -8.97 30.25
N LYS A 641 22.93 -7.67 29.94
CA LYS A 641 21.74 -6.82 29.81
C LYS A 641 21.23 -6.69 28.38
N CYS A 642 21.72 -7.50 27.43
CA CYS A 642 21.37 -7.37 26.02
C CYS A 642 19.85 -7.49 25.77
N SER A 643 19.29 -6.50 25.07
CA SER A 643 17.86 -6.44 24.70
C SER A 643 17.61 -6.72 23.21
N VAL A 644 18.62 -7.14 22.46
CA VAL A 644 18.50 -7.36 21.02
C VAL A 644 17.60 -8.56 20.73
N GLN A 645 16.50 -8.29 20.03
CA GLN A 645 15.51 -9.30 19.61
C GLN A 645 15.68 -9.69 18.14
N ILE A 646 16.26 -8.81 17.32
CA ILE A 646 16.48 -9.05 15.89
C ILE A 646 17.97 -8.88 15.59
N LEU A 647 18.64 -9.97 15.24
CA LEU A 647 20.02 -9.97 14.76
C LEU A 647 20.05 -10.30 13.27
N ARG A 648 20.77 -9.50 12.48
CA ARG A 648 20.99 -9.77 11.06
C ARG A 648 22.46 -9.72 10.74
N LEU A 649 22.99 -10.81 10.21
CA LEU A 649 24.37 -10.98 9.79
C LEU A 649 24.36 -11.33 8.31
N LYS A 650 24.92 -10.47 7.46
CA LYS A 650 24.86 -10.67 6.00
C LYS A 650 26.19 -10.38 5.33
N TYR A 651 26.61 -11.22 4.39
CA TYR A 651 27.83 -11.02 3.59
C TYR A 651 29.09 -10.81 4.45
N LEU A 652 29.15 -11.46 5.62
CA LEU A 652 30.29 -11.38 6.53
C LEU A 652 31.15 -12.63 6.36
N HIS A 653 32.16 -12.54 5.50
CA HIS A 653 32.95 -13.70 5.09
C HIS A 653 33.94 -14.19 6.15
N GLU A 654 34.55 -13.27 6.91
CA GLU A 654 35.54 -13.58 7.96
C GLU A 654 34.94 -13.56 9.38
N PHE A 655 33.63 -13.33 9.52
CA PHE A 655 32.98 -13.20 10.82
C PHE A 655 32.72 -14.57 11.46
N LYS A 656 33.43 -14.85 12.56
CA LYS A 656 33.38 -16.12 13.29
C LYS A 656 32.43 -16.01 14.47
N ALA A 657 31.45 -16.91 14.53
CA ALA A 657 30.61 -17.10 15.70
C ALA A 657 29.92 -18.46 15.67
N GLU A 658 29.82 -19.12 16.82
CA GLU A 658 28.96 -20.30 16.96
C GLU A 658 27.57 -19.91 17.46
N TRP A 659 26.56 -20.71 17.13
CA TRP A 659 25.19 -20.51 17.61
C TRP A 659 25.10 -20.45 19.14
N LYS A 660 25.86 -21.30 19.85
CA LYS A 660 25.90 -21.30 21.32
C LYS A 660 26.37 -19.95 21.86
N ASP A 661 27.37 -19.34 21.23
CA ASP A 661 27.91 -18.04 21.64
C ASP A 661 26.92 -16.93 21.31
N LEU A 662 26.34 -16.94 20.11
CA LEU A 662 25.30 -15.97 19.71
C LEU A 662 24.09 -16.03 20.65
N HIS A 663 23.62 -17.22 21.00
CA HIS A 663 22.51 -17.37 21.95
C HIS A 663 22.88 -16.88 23.36
N THR A 664 24.14 -17.03 23.77
CA THR A 664 24.65 -16.54 25.06
C THR A 664 24.76 -15.02 25.07
N LEU A 665 25.23 -14.42 23.96
CA LEU A 665 25.38 -12.98 23.80
C LEU A 665 24.02 -12.27 23.64
N PHE A 666 23.06 -12.91 22.99
CA PHE A 666 21.74 -12.37 22.65
C PHE A 666 20.60 -13.22 23.24
N PRO A 667 20.41 -13.22 24.58
CA PRO A 667 19.43 -14.09 25.25
C PRO A 667 17.96 -13.78 24.91
N GLN A 668 17.65 -12.56 24.43
CA GLN A 668 16.29 -12.15 24.04
C GLN A 668 16.01 -12.33 22.54
N LEU A 669 16.87 -13.03 21.80
CA LEU A 669 16.80 -13.13 20.35
C LEU A 669 15.51 -13.86 19.91
N LYS A 670 14.72 -13.19 19.06
CA LYS A 670 13.49 -13.72 18.45
C LYS A 670 13.64 -13.99 16.96
N LEU A 671 14.56 -13.31 16.30
CA LEU A 671 14.84 -13.46 14.88
C LEU A 671 16.35 -13.34 14.62
N LEU A 672 16.90 -14.36 13.97
CA LEU A 672 18.23 -14.34 13.36
C LEU A 672 18.08 -14.42 11.85
N GLU A 673 18.68 -13.50 11.12
CA GLU A 673 18.90 -13.64 9.68
C GLU A 673 20.40 -13.76 9.41
N LYS A 674 20.81 -14.92 8.88
CA LYS A 674 22.18 -15.23 8.48
C LYS A 674 22.21 -15.45 6.97
N PHE A 675 22.94 -14.62 6.23
CA PHE A 675 23.02 -14.78 4.77
C PHE A 675 24.45 -14.58 4.26
N LYS A 676 25.01 -15.57 3.56
CA LYS A 676 26.42 -15.54 3.09
C LYS A 676 27.42 -15.20 4.23
N CYS A 677 27.32 -15.94 5.33
CA CYS A 677 28.25 -15.88 6.47
C CYS A 677 28.80 -17.30 6.73
N PRO A 678 29.86 -17.74 6.01
CA PRO A 678 30.33 -19.12 6.04
C PRO A 678 30.83 -19.56 7.42
N GLU A 679 31.52 -18.66 8.13
CA GLU A 679 32.14 -18.91 9.43
C GLU A 679 31.18 -18.75 10.63
N VAL A 680 29.89 -18.49 10.37
CA VAL A 680 28.85 -18.48 11.42
C VAL A 680 28.21 -19.86 11.48
N ALA A 681 28.62 -20.68 12.44
CA ALA A 681 28.36 -22.12 12.45
C ALA A 681 27.18 -22.53 13.34
N PHE A 682 26.60 -23.70 13.02
CA PHE A 682 25.58 -24.40 13.82
C PHE A 682 24.27 -23.62 14.09
N CYS A 683 23.97 -22.56 13.34
CA CYS A 683 22.71 -21.83 13.49
C CYS A 683 21.52 -22.67 12.97
N PRO A 684 20.42 -22.78 13.73
CA PRO A 684 19.23 -23.55 13.34
C PRO A 684 18.33 -22.77 12.36
N THR A 685 18.90 -22.23 11.28
CA THR A 685 18.17 -21.46 10.27
C THR A 685 17.46 -22.36 9.26
N ASP A 686 16.36 -21.87 8.68
CA ASP A 686 15.71 -22.45 7.51
C ASP A 686 16.59 -22.36 6.24
N GLY A 687 16.07 -22.89 5.12
CA GLY A 687 16.76 -22.84 3.82
C GLY A 687 17.01 -21.43 3.28
N ASN A 688 16.37 -20.41 3.85
CA ASN A 688 16.56 -19.00 3.51
C ASN A 688 17.53 -18.28 4.45
N GLY A 689 18.11 -18.99 5.42
CA GLY A 689 19.03 -18.44 6.41
C GLY A 689 18.32 -17.68 7.53
N VAL A 690 17.04 -17.95 7.79
CA VAL A 690 16.26 -17.30 8.84
C VAL A 690 15.97 -18.28 9.97
N TRP A 691 16.18 -17.85 11.21
CA TRP A 691 15.69 -18.53 12.41
C TRP A 691 14.73 -17.61 13.16
N ARG A 692 13.69 -18.21 13.74
CA ARG A 692 12.71 -17.53 14.59
C ARG A 692 12.50 -18.34 15.86
N SER A 693 12.35 -17.66 16.99
CA SER A 693 11.84 -18.28 18.21
C SER A 693 10.41 -18.77 17.94
N GLN A 694 10.07 -19.98 18.39
CA GLN A 694 8.66 -20.41 18.33
C GLN A 694 7.80 -19.47 19.20
N PRO A 695 6.56 -19.16 18.78
CA PRO A 695 5.65 -18.27 19.52
C PRO A 695 5.38 -18.70 20.96
#